data_AF-A0A939YQQ3-F1
#
_entry.id   AF-A0A939YQQ3-F1
#
_cell.length_a   1.000
_cell.length_b   1.000
_cell.length_c   1.000
_cell.angle_alpha   90.00
_cell.angle_beta   90.00
_cell.angle_gamma   90.00
#
_symmetry.space_group_name_H-M   'P 1'
#
loop_
_entity.id
_entity.type
_entity.pdbx_description
1 polymer ?
#
loop_
_entity_poly.entity_id
_entity_poly.type
_entity_poly.pdbx_seq_one_letter_code
_entity_poly.pdbx_strand_id
1 'polypeptide(L)'
;MAKKLLALLVAAIMVLVLVPAAAFAKTTSKDVAPLELIDLIEISGYVRPAYGEHPNFNLTVPEGVGYYIDHVVWNWYNGGTNHLLNSDSVFDQTDGFYYSEIWIYWHDGYTMAEHPTVLINGEQGHTSIEHLYEWPEFLVQTEYVTVEEPPSLDDALNIEGGELHFETSEDYPWEVFEDGDRLAAWSTNGGVGSSTSAVWTTVEANLGDVLSFDFMAWGEGTGGEVGTTVWDKCQLFVDDELVLKVGAIQNDWETYEYVFTSSGEHTLRWEYAKDGSVNPTGDYFAVDNVTVSEGPEVIDLVELIGFIVPEYGANPSYSVTVPEGANYYIADQYWLWTNPDGFGGSTLQPSDTFDNPDIRYFEQFSIRANEGYVFADNPTVTLDGSTDNLYAPNVIDPDWLVIQTARYAVEGSVIEPVEYGVTGFEIPVYGGTPAYDIEVLEGADYHIEGGYWYWCTDEAIGGPVNGFTDASRRYFYAFYLVNNDYSDFPEDRIVTINGTTDLVGDSHTDIGWIYDEETGEMIEYPVLYVKTIDFSIEEPVEPVLGYYFESDDEIADFIFLDVDGDGYSWSRNTQSSYAYEGTGSMGSRYNYTTNVDNWMIMPEFHVPETDPSMTLYARERTTTYGAEFFSVFVGTDPEDLTTFIQVGTTIEVDFVEYQQFAFDLSAYAGQNVYVAIRHFDCNDTYYLYIDQVEFWGEYDEQPPVEPELIDTIEINDFVVPAWGENPFYNVTVPADAPYTLDYTDWNWWSDDLDDGDILTPSEFFDNENYVYYQYFEIIPNEGYAFADDVTVLINGDATIAENCGLSSLGYFWIYTIDYTVEEPEPQLITEVDVSIDLPEYGANPDFTPEVPDGAHYTISDFSWMKYNETDGDVEMAADDVFDDPDSVYYFVFEISPEDGWDFAEECTATVNGEAELVEFGFPYDGFFYGVTVDLTVEAPFIIGDVNLSGTVEVEDAILALRYAMGLIELTDEQLAQADVDGDGDVDLVDATLILRYAMGLIDHFPIED
;
A
#
# COMPACT_ATOMS: atom_id res chain seq x y z
N MET A 1 -45.11 2.55 -33.69
CA MET A 1 -46.55 2.18 -33.68
C MET A 1 -46.68 0.89 -34.47
N ALA A 2 -47.63 0.05 -34.07
CA ALA A 2 -47.74 -1.36 -34.47
C ALA A 2 -46.91 -2.39 -33.65
N LYS A 3 -46.78 -2.19 -32.33
CA LYS A 3 -46.85 -3.34 -31.37
C LYS A 3 -48.30 -3.89 -31.30
N LYS A 4 -48.93 -4.09 -32.46
CA LYS A 4 -50.34 -4.43 -32.64
C LYS A 4 -50.48 -5.36 -33.84
N LEU A 5 -50.38 -6.65 -33.59
CA LEU A 5 -51.01 -7.80 -34.29
C LEU A 5 -50.10 -9.06 -34.38
N LEU A 6 -49.60 -9.54 -33.24
CA LEU A 6 -49.47 -10.99 -33.02
C LEU A 6 -50.09 -11.43 -31.67
N ALA A 7 -51.09 -10.68 -31.21
CA ALA A 7 -51.95 -11.04 -30.08
C ALA A 7 -53.44 -11.03 -30.48
N LEU A 8 -53.73 -11.18 -31.77
CA LEU A 8 -55.08 -11.14 -32.35
C LEU A 8 -55.39 -12.40 -33.18
N LEU A 9 -54.93 -13.56 -32.71
CA LEU A 9 -55.37 -14.87 -33.23
C LEU A 9 -56.42 -15.56 -32.34
N VAL A 10 -56.81 -15.00 -31.19
CA VAL A 10 -57.73 -15.74 -30.28
C VAL A 10 -58.91 -14.91 -29.75
N ALA A 11 -59.07 -13.66 -30.19
CA ALA A 11 -60.26 -12.87 -29.92
C ALA A 11 -60.99 -12.45 -31.20
N ALA A 12 -62.05 -13.20 -31.51
CA ALA A 12 -63.25 -12.77 -32.24
C ALA A 12 -63.30 -12.91 -33.78
N ILE A 13 -63.41 -14.16 -34.26
CA ILE A 13 -64.48 -14.51 -35.21
C ILE A 13 -65.50 -15.39 -34.48
N MET A 14 -66.41 -14.73 -33.77
CA MET A 14 -67.84 -15.06 -33.91
C MET A 14 -68.27 -14.35 -35.21
N VAL A 15 -69.12 -14.87 -36.11
CA VAL A 15 -70.48 -15.39 -35.89
C VAL A 15 -70.95 -16.17 -37.15
N LEU A 16 -71.89 -17.12 -36.95
CA LEU A 16 -73.01 -17.55 -37.84
C LEU A 16 -72.82 -18.80 -38.76
N VAL A 17 -73.37 -19.96 -38.35
CA VAL A 17 -74.71 -20.51 -38.79
C VAL A 17 -74.83 -22.06 -38.90
N LEU A 18 -75.94 -22.58 -38.31
CA LEU A 18 -76.69 -23.88 -38.44
C LEU A 18 -76.34 -25.04 -37.45
N VAL A 19 -77.04 -25.31 -36.31
CA VAL A 19 -78.46 -25.69 -36.00
C VAL A 19 -78.80 -27.16 -36.40
N PRO A 20 -79.66 -28.01 -35.72
CA PRO A 20 -80.65 -27.79 -34.62
C PRO A 20 -80.82 -28.85 -33.47
N ALA A 21 -81.66 -28.47 -32.49
CA ALA A 21 -82.63 -29.26 -31.68
C ALA A 21 -82.12 -30.06 -30.46
N ALA A 22 -82.78 -30.10 -29.29
CA ALA A 22 -84.20 -29.99 -28.98
C ALA A 22 -84.48 -29.52 -27.52
N ALA A 23 -85.74 -29.12 -27.29
CA ALA A 23 -86.36 -28.54 -26.10
C ALA A 23 -86.54 -29.47 -24.86
N PHE A 24 -87.21 -28.93 -23.82
CA PHE A 24 -87.65 -29.49 -22.51
C PHE A 24 -86.61 -29.34 -21.36
N ALA A 25 -86.93 -29.00 -20.11
CA ALA A 25 -88.16 -28.57 -19.42
C ALA A 25 -87.75 -27.93 -18.08
N LYS A 26 -88.67 -27.15 -17.52
CA LYS A 26 -88.67 -26.62 -16.15
C LYS A 26 -88.86 -27.74 -15.11
N THR A 27 -87.99 -27.87 -14.11
CA THR A 27 -88.22 -28.60 -12.83
C THR A 27 -87.27 -28.06 -11.75
N THR A 28 -87.74 -27.19 -10.84
CA THR A 28 -88.07 -27.46 -9.41
C THR A 28 -86.91 -27.87 -8.49
N SER A 29 -86.60 -26.94 -7.58
CA SER A 29 -86.10 -27.07 -6.19
C SER A 29 -85.61 -28.44 -5.70
N LYS A 30 -84.38 -28.46 -5.18
CA LYS A 30 -83.96 -29.41 -4.14
C LYS A 30 -83.33 -28.61 -3.00
N ASP A 31 -83.90 -28.78 -1.81
CA ASP A 31 -83.30 -28.35 -0.55
C ASP A 31 -81.86 -28.88 -0.45
N VAL A 32 -80.90 -27.96 -0.38
CA VAL A 32 -79.51 -28.25 0.00
C VAL A 32 -79.43 -28.03 1.51
N ALA A 33 -78.75 -28.94 2.23
CA ALA A 33 -78.48 -28.76 3.65
C ALA A 33 -77.75 -27.42 3.88
N PRO A 34 -77.96 -26.70 5.00
CA PRO A 34 -77.24 -25.46 5.25
C PRO A 34 -75.74 -25.78 5.32
N LEU A 35 -74.96 -25.08 4.49
CA LEU A 35 -73.50 -25.17 4.49
C LEU A 35 -72.97 -24.62 5.82
N GLU A 36 -71.91 -25.24 6.36
CA GLU A 36 -71.19 -24.70 7.53
C GLU A 36 -70.39 -23.46 7.11
N LEU A 37 -70.54 -22.36 7.87
CA LEU A 37 -69.92 -21.08 7.55
C LEU A 37 -68.47 -21.03 8.07
N ILE A 38 -67.53 -20.62 7.22
CA ILE A 38 -66.14 -20.30 7.59
C ILE A 38 -66.04 -18.79 7.77
N ASP A 39 -65.86 -18.34 9.01
CA ASP A 39 -65.70 -16.91 9.37
C ASP A 39 -64.32 -16.57 9.96
N LEU A 40 -63.45 -17.58 10.11
CA LEU A 40 -62.06 -17.45 10.56
C LEU A 40 -61.13 -18.36 9.73
N ILE A 41 -60.07 -17.77 9.20
CA ILE A 41 -58.98 -18.42 8.48
C ILE A 41 -57.71 -18.25 9.31
N GLU A 42 -57.02 -19.35 9.60
CA GLU A 42 -55.74 -19.37 10.32
C GLU A 42 -54.69 -20.05 9.43
N ILE A 43 -53.58 -19.34 9.20
CA ILE A 43 -52.45 -19.80 8.39
C ILE A 43 -51.19 -19.74 9.25
N SER A 44 -50.38 -20.79 9.23
CA SER A 44 -49.13 -20.89 10.00
C SER A 44 -47.95 -21.28 9.10
N GLY A 45 -46.76 -20.80 9.47
CA GLY A 45 -45.51 -21.08 8.74
C GLY A 45 -45.13 -20.01 7.73
N TYR A 46 -45.83 -18.86 7.71
CA TYR A 46 -45.45 -17.74 6.85
C TYR A 46 -44.13 -17.13 7.33
N VAL A 47 -43.19 -16.86 6.43
CA VAL A 47 -41.93 -16.17 6.73
C VAL A 47 -41.97 -14.84 5.97
N ARG A 48 -41.73 -13.73 6.68
CA ARG A 48 -41.68 -12.40 6.07
C ARG A 48 -40.42 -12.29 5.20
N PRO A 49 -40.46 -11.67 4.01
CA PRO A 49 -39.27 -11.47 3.19
C PRO A 49 -38.17 -10.72 3.93
N ALA A 50 -36.93 -11.19 3.79
CA ALA A 50 -35.70 -10.60 4.31
C ALA A 50 -34.58 -10.85 3.30
N TYR A 51 -33.64 -9.91 3.18
CA TYR A 51 -32.62 -9.96 2.13
C TYR A 51 -31.81 -11.27 2.18
N GLY A 52 -31.62 -11.92 1.03
CA GLY A 52 -30.91 -13.20 0.89
C GLY A 52 -31.69 -14.46 1.33
N GLU A 53 -32.86 -14.32 1.95
CA GLU A 53 -33.70 -15.45 2.35
C GLU A 53 -34.57 -15.98 1.19
N HIS A 54 -35.05 -17.21 1.32
CA HIS A 54 -35.88 -17.87 0.29
C HIS A 54 -37.39 -17.76 0.59
N PRO A 55 -38.25 -17.64 -0.44
CA PRO A 55 -39.70 -17.64 -0.29
C PRO A 55 -40.24 -18.99 0.22
N ASN A 56 -41.06 -18.95 1.26
CA ASN A 56 -41.70 -20.15 1.78
C ASN A 56 -43.06 -20.42 1.11
N PHE A 57 -43.16 -21.51 0.37
CA PHE A 57 -44.41 -21.97 -0.27
C PHE A 57 -45.21 -22.96 0.60
N ASN A 58 -44.61 -23.51 1.65
CA ASN A 58 -45.18 -24.59 2.46
C ASN A 58 -45.90 -24.05 3.70
N LEU A 59 -47.04 -23.41 3.47
CA LEU A 59 -47.91 -22.91 4.55
C LEU A 59 -48.86 -24.01 5.05
N THR A 60 -49.29 -23.90 6.30
CA THR A 60 -50.14 -24.90 6.95
C THR A 60 -51.41 -24.28 7.54
N VAL A 61 -52.47 -25.09 7.61
CA VAL A 61 -53.75 -24.74 8.25
C VAL A 61 -54.05 -25.74 9.38
N PRO A 62 -54.86 -25.38 10.39
CA PRO A 62 -55.19 -26.30 11.48
C PRO A 62 -55.93 -27.56 11.00
N GLU A 63 -55.72 -28.71 11.68
CA GLU A 63 -56.42 -29.95 11.32
C GLU A 63 -57.94 -29.86 11.54
N GLY A 64 -58.72 -30.37 10.57
CA GLY A 64 -60.18 -30.49 10.68
C GLY A 64 -60.96 -29.22 10.35
N VAL A 65 -60.30 -28.19 9.82
CA VAL A 65 -60.97 -27.00 9.27
C VAL A 65 -61.61 -27.30 7.91
N GLY A 66 -62.66 -26.56 7.55
CA GLY A 66 -63.43 -26.76 6.33
C GLY A 66 -62.76 -26.27 5.04
N TYR A 67 -61.49 -25.86 5.09
CA TYR A 67 -60.74 -25.26 3.99
C TYR A 67 -59.31 -25.79 3.90
N TYR A 68 -58.67 -25.58 2.76
CA TYR A 68 -57.28 -25.92 2.50
C TYR A 68 -56.62 -24.88 1.61
N ILE A 69 -55.29 -24.75 1.71
CA ILE A 69 -54.47 -23.94 0.81
C ILE A 69 -54.23 -24.77 -0.45
N ASP A 70 -54.58 -24.21 -1.60
CA ASP A 70 -54.35 -24.84 -2.89
C ASP A 70 -52.94 -24.56 -3.40
N HIS A 71 -52.55 -23.29 -3.46
CA HIS A 71 -51.20 -22.87 -3.79
C HIS A 71 -50.86 -21.50 -3.18
N VAL A 72 -49.56 -21.21 -3.11
CA VAL A 72 -48.99 -19.93 -2.70
C VAL A 72 -48.17 -19.40 -3.86
N VAL A 73 -48.35 -18.14 -4.20
CA VAL A 73 -47.56 -17.44 -5.22
C VAL A 73 -46.77 -16.34 -4.52
N TRP A 74 -45.49 -16.24 -4.83
CA TRP A 74 -44.65 -15.12 -4.40
C TRP A 74 -44.37 -14.22 -5.60
N ASN A 75 -44.45 -12.92 -5.38
CA ASN A 75 -44.27 -11.90 -6.40
C ASN A 75 -43.27 -10.84 -5.92
N TRP A 76 -42.43 -10.38 -6.83
CA TRP A 76 -41.68 -9.13 -6.72
C TRP A 76 -42.27 -8.11 -7.70
N TYR A 77 -42.65 -6.94 -7.20
CA TYR A 77 -43.24 -5.87 -7.98
C TYR A 77 -42.32 -4.67 -8.05
N ASN A 78 -41.98 -4.26 -9.26
CA ASN A 78 -41.19 -3.05 -9.52
C ASN A 78 -41.82 -2.30 -10.70
N GLY A 79 -42.06 -1.00 -10.53
CA GLY A 79 -42.36 -0.07 -11.64
C GLY A 79 -43.59 -0.35 -12.51
N GLY A 80 -44.47 -1.29 -12.16
CA GLY A 80 -45.62 -1.70 -13.00
C GLY A 80 -45.59 -3.15 -13.47
N THR A 81 -44.52 -3.88 -13.17
CA THR A 81 -44.30 -5.29 -13.56
C THR A 81 -44.26 -6.20 -12.34
N ASN A 82 -44.96 -7.34 -12.43
CA ASN A 82 -44.93 -8.41 -11.43
C ASN A 82 -44.05 -9.55 -11.93
N HIS A 83 -43.08 -9.96 -11.12
CA HIS A 83 -42.18 -11.08 -11.36
C HIS A 83 -42.50 -12.21 -10.40
N LEU A 84 -42.77 -13.41 -10.94
CA LEU A 84 -43.08 -14.59 -10.14
C LEU A 84 -41.80 -15.21 -9.57
N LEU A 85 -41.79 -15.44 -8.27
CA LEU A 85 -40.69 -16.09 -7.56
C LEU A 85 -40.95 -17.59 -7.46
N ASN A 86 -39.86 -18.37 -7.49
CA ASN A 86 -39.90 -19.82 -7.31
C ASN A 86 -39.07 -20.24 -6.09
N SER A 87 -38.96 -21.54 -5.80
CA SER A 87 -38.25 -22.05 -4.63
C SER A 87 -36.75 -21.77 -4.60
N ASP A 88 -36.15 -21.52 -5.77
CA ASP A 88 -34.72 -21.26 -5.92
C ASP A 88 -34.42 -19.75 -5.92
N SER A 89 -35.44 -18.91 -5.99
CA SER A 89 -35.31 -17.45 -5.86
C SER A 89 -34.89 -17.08 -4.43
N VAL A 90 -34.11 -16.00 -4.31
CA VAL A 90 -33.82 -15.32 -3.04
C VAL A 90 -34.42 -13.91 -3.09
N PHE A 91 -34.67 -13.32 -1.93
CA PHE A 91 -35.10 -11.93 -1.84
C PHE A 91 -33.87 -11.01 -1.91
N ASP A 92 -33.40 -10.63 -3.10
CA ASP A 92 -32.17 -9.86 -3.30
C ASP A 92 -32.38 -8.51 -4.01
N GLN A 93 -33.53 -8.30 -4.64
CA GLN A 93 -33.87 -7.04 -5.31
C GLN A 93 -34.35 -5.97 -4.32
N THR A 94 -33.67 -4.82 -4.26
CA THR A 94 -33.95 -3.71 -3.33
C THR A 94 -34.82 -2.59 -3.92
N ASP A 95 -35.05 -2.60 -5.24
CA ASP A 95 -35.74 -1.56 -6.01
C ASP A 95 -37.24 -1.84 -6.22
N GLY A 96 -37.86 -2.67 -5.37
CA GLY A 96 -39.27 -3.02 -5.46
C GLY A 96 -39.84 -3.65 -4.18
N PHE A 97 -41.04 -4.21 -4.28
CA PHE A 97 -41.75 -4.80 -3.13
C PHE A 97 -42.09 -6.27 -3.37
N TYR A 98 -41.85 -7.10 -2.36
CA TYR A 98 -42.25 -8.49 -2.30
C TYR A 98 -43.62 -8.65 -1.64
N TYR A 99 -44.45 -9.55 -2.17
CA TYR A 99 -45.69 -9.97 -1.54
C TYR A 99 -46.06 -11.39 -1.96
N SER A 100 -47.00 -12.00 -1.25
CA SER A 100 -47.52 -13.33 -1.58
C SER A 100 -49.03 -13.33 -1.73
N GLU A 101 -49.50 -14.26 -2.55
CA GLU A 101 -50.90 -14.55 -2.82
C GLU A 101 -51.19 -15.99 -2.42
N ILE A 102 -52.06 -16.16 -1.43
CA ILE A 102 -52.41 -17.46 -0.85
C ILE A 102 -53.83 -17.80 -1.29
N TRP A 103 -53.96 -18.85 -2.11
CA TRP A 103 -55.22 -19.26 -2.69
C TRP A 103 -55.87 -20.36 -1.85
N ILE A 104 -57.09 -20.11 -1.37
CA ILE A 104 -57.80 -20.96 -0.42
C ILE A 104 -59.11 -21.46 -1.03
N TYR A 105 -59.34 -22.76 -0.88
CA TYR A 105 -60.59 -23.43 -1.25
C TYR A 105 -61.24 -24.06 -0.02
N TRP A 106 -62.55 -24.28 -0.09
CA TRP A 106 -63.29 -24.97 0.96
C TRP A 106 -63.93 -26.27 0.49
N HIS A 107 -64.09 -27.21 1.42
CA HIS A 107 -64.63 -28.52 1.15
C HIS A 107 -66.15 -28.49 0.90
N ASP A 108 -66.65 -29.50 0.19
CA ASP A 108 -68.08 -29.72 0.00
C ASP A 108 -68.82 -29.78 1.36
N GLY A 109 -69.82 -28.91 1.53
CA GLY A 109 -70.55 -28.76 2.79
C GLY A 109 -70.21 -27.50 3.58
N TYR A 110 -69.20 -26.74 3.16
CA TYR A 110 -68.81 -25.45 3.74
C TYR A 110 -69.12 -24.28 2.80
N THR A 111 -69.17 -23.06 3.36
CA THR A 111 -69.25 -21.79 2.61
C THR A 111 -68.43 -20.73 3.32
N MET A 112 -67.76 -19.86 2.56
CA MET A 112 -67.00 -18.73 3.12
C MET A 112 -67.93 -17.57 3.51
N ALA A 113 -67.63 -16.90 4.62
CA ALA A 113 -68.26 -15.63 4.96
C ALA A 113 -67.85 -14.54 3.94
N GLU A 114 -68.66 -13.49 3.78
CA GLU A 114 -68.31 -12.36 2.90
C GLU A 114 -67.02 -11.64 3.36
N HIS A 115 -66.74 -11.67 4.67
CA HIS A 115 -65.55 -11.07 5.30
C HIS A 115 -65.06 -11.97 6.44
N PRO A 116 -64.36 -13.08 6.15
CA PRO A 116 -63.77 -13.90 7.19
C PRO A 116 -62.62 -13.14 7.87
N THR A 117 -62.39 -13.39 9.15
CA THR A 117 -61.20 -12.92 9.85
C THR A 117 -60.01 -13.76 9.40
N VAL A 118 -58.89 -13.16 9.02
CA VAL A 118 -57.68 -13.88 8.62
C VAL A 118 -56.58 -13.65 9.65
N LEU A 119 -56.01 -14.73 10.17
CA LEU A 119 -54.85 -14.72 11.06
C LEU A 119 -53.68 -15.40 10.34
N ILE A 120 -52.56 -14.69 10.21
CA ILE A 120 -51.30 -15.23 9.69
C ILE A 120 -50.32 -15.31 10.86
N ASN A 121 -49.80 -16.50 11.14
CA ASN A 121 -48.97 -16.80 12.31
C ASN A 121 -49.58 -16.35 13.66
N GLY A 122 -50.92 -16.30 13.75
CA GLY A 122 -51.64 -15.91 14.97
C GLY A 122 -51.86 -14.41 15.15
N GLU A 123 -51.38 -13.56 14.23
CA GLU A 123 -51.64 -12.12 14.22
C GLU A 123 -52.70 -11.73 13.18
N GLN A 124 -53.49 -10.69 13.48
CA GLN A 124 -54.52 -10.19 12.56
C GLN A 124 -53.84 -9.52 11.37
N GLY A 125 -53.78 -10.21 10.24
CA GLY A 125 -53.08 -9.74 9.05
C GLY A 125 -53.79 -8.54 8.39
N HIS A 126 -53.01 -7.65 7.80
CA HIS A 126 -53.50 -6.69 6.82
C HIS A 126 -53.68 -7.42 5.48
N THR A 127 -54.89 -7.40 4.94
CA THR A 127 -55.27 -8.16 3.74
C THR A 127 -56.16 -7.30 2.83
N SER A 128 -55.87 -7.32 1.53
CA SER A 128 -56.83 -6.89 0.50
C SER A 128 -57.71 -8.11 0.14
N ILE A 129 -59.04 -7.94 0.19
CA ILE A 129 -60.00 -9.01 -0.12
C ILE A 129 -60.53 -8.77 -1.53
N GLU A 130 -60.16 -9.62 -2.49
CA GLU A 130 -60.81 -9.65 -3.81
C GLU A 130 -61.77 -10.83 -3.92
N HIS A 131 -63.06 -10.53 -4.00
CA HIS A 131 -64.12 -11.51 -4.18
C HIS A 131 -64.32 -11.74 -5.68
N LEU A 132 -63.69 -12.76 -6.27
CA LEU A 132 -63.92 -13.14 -7.66
C LEU A 132 -65.29 -13.81 -7.79
N TYR A 133 -66.30 -13.01 -8.14
CA TYR A 133 -67.66 -13.46 -8.43
C TYR A 133 -67.65 -14.38 -9.66
N GLU A 134 -67.37 -15.68 -9.48
CA GLU A 134 -67.92 -16.80 -10.27
C GLU A 134 -67.36 -18.20 -9.86
N TRP A 135 -66.41 -18.32 -8.92
CA TRP A 135 -65.79 -19.59 -8.49
C TRP A 135 -65.61 -19.71 -6.96
N PRO A 136 -65.51 -20.93 -6.36
CA PRO A 136 -65.42 -21.13 -4.92
C PRO A 136 -63.99 -20.94 -4.38
N GLU A 137 -63.43 -19.75 -4.60
CA GLU A 137 -62.04 -19.40 -4.32
C GLU A 137 -61.96 -18.17 -3.42
N PHE A 138 -61.05 -18.19 -2.45
CA PHE A 138 -60.77 -17.06 -1.57
C PHE A 138 -59.26 -16.74 -1.61
N LEU A 139 -58.92 -15.51 -1.99
CA LEU A 139 -57.54 -15.04 -2.10
C LEU A 139 -57.17 -14.24 -0.85
N VAL A 140 -56.01 -14.54 -0.28
CA VAL A 140 -55.35 -13.74 0.75
C VAL A 140 -54.06 -13.17 0.15
N GLN A 141 -53.99 -11.86 -0.02
CA GLN A 141 -52.76 -11.16 -0.40
C GLN A 141 -52.09 -10.58 0.84
N THR A 142 -50.78 -10.78 0.99
CA THR A 142 -49.99 -10.20 2.07
C THR A 142 -49.56 -8.77 1.76
N GLU A 143 -49.07 -8.05 2.76
CA GLU A 143 -48.53 -6.70 2.57
C GLU A 143 -47.30 -6.70 1.65
N TYR A 144 -47.10 -5.56 0.97
CA TYR A 144 -45.89 -5.25 0.22
C TYR A 144 -44.73 -5.00 1.18
N VAL A 145 -43.61 -5.70 0.97
CA VAL A 145 -42.40 -5.64 1.80
C VAL A 145 -41.21 -5.29 0.92
N THR A 146 -40.54 -4.18 1.18
CA THR A 146 -39.19 -3.93 0.66
C THR A 146 -38.18 -4.75 1.47
N VAL A 147 -37.12 -5.22 0.83
CA VAL A 147 -35.93 -5.75 1.50
C VAL A 147 -34.78 -4.80 1.21
N GLU A 148 -33.90 -4.62 2.19
CA GLU A 148 -32.68 -3.81 2.08
C GLU A 148 -31.51 -4.75 2.29
N GLU A 149 -30.45 -4.56 1.51
CA GLU A 149 -29.19 -5.28 1.73
C GLU A 149 -28.69 -4.97 3.15
N PRO A 150 -28.21 -5.96 3.91
CA PRO A 150 -27.61 -5.66 5.20
C PRO A 150 -26.41 -4.73 4.98
N PRO A 151 -26.19 -3.75 5.88
CA PRO A 151 -25.03 -2.88 5.80
C PRO A 151 -23.74 -3.70 5.77
N SER A 152 -22.83 -3.31 4.89
CA SER A 152 -21.50 -3.90 4.76
C SER A 152 -20.58 -3.49 5.91
N LEU A 153 -19.41 -4.14 6.00
CA LEU A 153 -18.38 -3.73 6.97
C LEU A 153 -17.90 -2.30 6.69
N ASP A 154 -17.81 -1.93 5.41
CA ASP A 154 -17.41 -0.59 4.96
C ASP A 154 -18.46 0.46 5.36
N ASP A 155 -19.75 0.15 5.21
CA ASP A 155 -20.85 1.03 5.65
C ASP A 155 -20.83 1.29 7.17
N ALA A 156 -20.31 0.33 7.93
CA ALA A 156 -20.32 0.34 9.38
C ALA A 156 -19.03 0.88 10.02
N LEU A 157 -17.93 0.92 9.28
CA LEU A 157 -16.62 1.35 9.80
C LEU A 157 -16.21 2.73 9.29
N ASN A 158 -16.59 3.11 8.07
CA ASN A 158 -16.29 4.43 7.55
C ASN A 158 -17.05 5.53 8.31
N ILE A 159 -16.44 6.71 8.38
CA ILE A 159 -17.21 7.94 8.60
C ILE A 159 -18.27 8.13 7.49
N GLU A 160 -19.34 8.88 7.75
CA GLU A 160 -20.39 9.15 6.74
C GLU A 160 -19.78 9.70 5.43
N GLY A 161 -19.89 8.92 4.34
CA GLY A 161 -19.33 9.26 3.03
C GLY A 161 -17.87 8.84 2.80
N GLY A 162 -17.26 8.11 3.73
CA GLY A 162 -15.94 7.50 3.56
C GLY A 162 -15.95 6.32 2.57
N GLU A 163 -14.79 6.04 1.99
CA GLU A 163 -14.62 5.06 0.90
C GLU A 163 -13.58 3.96 1.25
N LEU A 164 -13.14 3.87 2.52
CA LEU A 164 -12.15 2.86 2.91
C LEU A 164 -12.76 1.46 2.82
N HIS A 165 -11.97 0.53 2.29
CA HIS A 165 -12.36 -0.88 2.19
C HIS A 165 -11.77 -1.69 3.34
N PHE A 166 -12.60 -2.43 4.06
CA PHE A 166 -12.20 -3.20 5.22
C PHE A 166 -12.32 -4.71 4.98
N GLU A 167 -11.27 -5.43 5.37
CA GLU A 167 -11.23 -6.87 5.40
C GLU A 167 -11.22 -7.38 6.85
N THR A 168 -11.69 -8.61 7.07
CA THR A 168 -11.74 -9.21 8.41
C THR A 168 -11.27 -10.65 8.44
N SER A 169 -10.84 -11.12 9.61
CA SER A 169 -10.24 -12.45 9.80
C SER A 169 -11.21 -13.59 9.47
N GLU A 170 -10.73 -14.64 8.80
CA GLU A 170 -11.54 -15.83 8.49
C GLU A 170 -12.06 -16.53 9.77
N ASP A 171 -11.18 -16.65 10.78
CA ASP A 171 -11.54 -17.14 12.10
C ASP A 171 -12.07 -15.95 12.93
N TYR A 172 -13.34 -16.02 13.33
CA TYR A 172 -14.04 -14.97 14.08
C TYR A 172 -14.07 -13.62 13.32
N PRO A 173 -14.73 -13.54 12.16
CA PRO A 173 -14.84 -12.29 11.40
C PRO A 173 -15.60 -11.23 12.21
N TRP A 174 -15.30 -9.96 11.98
CA TRP A 174 -16.06 -8.86 12.54
C TRP A 174 -17.46 -8.82 11.92
N GLU A 175 -18.45 -8.43 12.72
CA GLU A 175 -19.86 -8.36 12.32
C GLU A 175 -20.40 -6.95 12.52
N VAL A 176 -21.34 -6.54 11.65
CA VAL A 176 -22.03 -5.25 11.75
C VAL A 176 -23.13 -5.31 12.80
N PHE A 177 -23.27 -4.25 13.59
CA PHE A 177 -24.32 -4.09 14.61
C PHE A 177 -24.82 -2.64 14.68
N GLU A 178 -26.02 -2.48 15.23
CA GLU A 178 -26.63 -1.17 15.49
C GLU A 178 -26.59 -0.84 16.98
N ASP A 179 -26.09 0.33 17.34
CA ASP A 179 -26.14 0.92 18.68
C ASP A 179 -26.99 2.20 18.67
N GLY A 180 -28.30 2.04 18.84
CA GLY A 180 -29.24 3.15 18.74
C GLY A 180 -29.44 3.59 17.30
N ASP A 181 -29.02 4.81 16.95
CA ASP A 181 -29.06 5.35 15.58
C ASP A 181 -27.68 5.21 14.88
N ARG A 182 -26.70 4.57 15.53
CA ARG A 182 -25.32 4.41 15.05
C ARG A 182 -25.10 3.02 14.49
N LEU A 183 -24.46 2.93 13.33
CA LEU A 183 -24.06 1.69 12.68
C LEU A 183 -22.57 1.46 12.94
N ALA A 184 -22.17 0.26 13.35
CA ALA A 184 -20.79 -0.02 13.76
C ALA A 184 -20.42 -1.49 13.50
N ALA A 185 -19.13 -1.85 13.61
CA ALA A 185 -18.69 -3.25 13.55
C ALA A 185 -17.97 -3.68 14.84
N TRP A 186 -18.12 -4.96 15.20
CA TRP A 186 -17.50 -5.56 16.40
C TRP A 186 -16.84 -6.91 16.16
N SER A 187 -15.89 -7.28 17.02
CA SER A 187 -15.26 -8.59 17.04
C SER A 187 -16.20 -9.72 17.50
N THR A 188 -16.13 -10.91 16.90
CA THR A 188 -17.05 -12.03 17.20
C THR A 188 -16.49 -13.15 18.07
N ASN A 189 -15.22 -13.08 18.48
CA ASN A 189 -14.58 -14.10 19.34
C ASN A 189 -14.97 -13.98 20.83
N GLY A 190 -16.03 -13.24 21.15
CA GLY A 190 -16.58 -13.12 22.50
C GLY A 190 -16.87 -14.50 23.12
N GLY A 191 -16.39 -14.72 24.35
CA GLY A 191 -16.57 -15.99 25.07
C GLY A 191 -15.64 -17.14 24.62
N VAL A 192 -14.69 -16.90 23.71
CA VAL A 192 -13.71 -17.90 23.25
C VAL A 192 -12.30 -17.53 23.73
N GLY A 193 -11.78 -18.25 24.73
CA GLY A 193 -10.43 -17.98 25.24
C GLY A 193 -9.33 -18.39 24.26
N SER A 194 -8.19 -17.70 24.32
CA SER A 194 -7.01 -17.92 23.46
C SER A 194 -7.36 -17.82 21.97
N SER A 195 -8.05 -16.76 21.60
CA SER A 195 -8.51 -16.49 20.24
C SER A 195 -8.21 -15.04 19.85
N THR A 196 -8.21 -14.76 18.55
CA THR A 196 -8.00 -13.44 17.97
C THR A 196 -9.05 -13.20 16.88
N SER A 197 -9.58 -11.99 16.83
CA SER A 197 -10.48 -11.49 15.77
C SER A 197 -9.92 -10.15 15.30
N ALA A 198 -9.82 -9.93 14.00
CA ALA A 198 -9.19 -8.72 13.45
C ALA A 198 -9.96 -8.15 12.26
N VAL A 199 -9.87 -6.83 12.09
CA VAL A 199 -10.30 -6.08 10.91
C VAL A 199 -9.18 -5.13 10.49
N TRP A 200 -8.96 -4.96 9.20
CA TRP A 200 -7.89 -4.10 8.68
C TRP A 200 -8.28 -3.39 7.39
N THR A 201 -7.55 -2.32 7.10
CA THR A 201 -7.60 -1.57 5.84
C THR A 201 -6.21 -1.02 5.53
N THR A 202 -6.03 -0.52 4.31
CA THR A 202 -4.80 0.13 3.87
C THR A 202 -5.15 1.55 3.44
N VAL A 203 -4.32 2.52 3.83
CA VAL A 203 -4.55 3.95 3.54
C VAL A 203 -3.27 4.57 3.00
N GLU A 204 -3.39 5.48 2.04
CA GLU A 204 -2.31 6.37 1.67
C GLU A 204 -2.36 7.58 2.61
N ALA A 205 -1.28 7.89 3.30
CA ALA A 205 -1.21 9.04 4.20
C ALA A 205 0.16 9.73 4.10
N ASN A 206 0.17 11.05 4.21
CA ASN A 206 1.38 11.84 4.31
C ASN A 206 1.85 11.97 5.76
N LEU A 207 3.13 12.30 5.94
CA LEU A 207 3.68 12.68 7.24
C LEU A 207 2.83 13.83 7.84
N GLY A 208 2.26 13.60 9.02
CA GLY A 208 1.41 14.58 9.71
C GLY A 208 -0.09 14.46 9.44
N ASP A 209 -0.52 13.61 8.52
CA ASP A 209 -1.93 13.25 8.36
C ASP A 209 -2.45 12.56 9.62
N VAL A 210 -3.77 12.59 9.82
CA VAL A 210 -4.41 12.10 11.04
C VAL A 210 -5.41 11.00 10.73
N LEU A 211 -5.17 9.81 11.30
CA LEU A 211 -6.18 8.77 11.46
C LEU A 211 -7.06 9.11 12.66
N SER A 212 -8.37 9.12 12.45
CA SER A 212 -9.38 9.27 13.52
C SER A 212 -10.41 8.14 13.43
N PHE A 213 -10.81 7.59 14.57
CA PHE A 213 -11.92 6.64 14.67
C PHE A 213 -12.56 6.65 16.06
N ASP A 214 -13.81 6.24 16.14
CA ASP A 214 -14.50 6.03 17.40
C ASP A 214 -14.49 4.54 17.78
N PHE A 215 -14.40 4.25 19.08
CA PHE A 215 -14.40 2.87 19.56
C PHE A 215 -15.17 2.66 20.87
N MET A 216 -15.60 1.41 21.07
CA MET A 216 -16.06 0.85 22.35
C MET A 216 -15.34 -0.46 22.63
N ALA A 217 -15.12 -0.78 23.90
CA ALA A 217 -14.39 -1.97 24.30
C ALA A 217 -14.99 -2.61 25.53
N TRP A 218 -15.19 -3.92 25.49
CA TRP A 218 -15.63 -4.72 26.64
C TRP A 218 -14.70 -5.92 26.82
N GLY A 219 -13.96 -5.95 27.93
CA GLY A 219 -13.03 -7.04 28.25
C GLY A 219 -12.46 -6.94 29.66
N GLU A 220 -11.58 -7.86 30.02
CA GLU A 220 -10.89 -7.86 31.32
C GLU A 220 -9.59 -7.02 31.31
N GLY A 221 -9.56 -5.93 32.11
CA GLY A 221 -8.38 -5.08 32.25
C GLY A 221 -8.60 -3.78 33.02
N THR A 222 -7.49 -3.08 33.33
CA THR A 222 -7.50 -1.74 33.92
C THR A 222 -6.50 -0.85 33.19
N GLY A 223 -6.94 -0.07 32.20
CA GLY A 223 -6.10 0.92 31.50
C GLY A 223 -6.38 1.04 30.01
N GLY A 224 -6.10 2.23 29.45
CA GLY A 224 -6.21 2.58 28.03
C GLY A 224 -4.91 3.11 27.41
N GLU A 225 -3.77 2.88 28.06
CA GLU A 225 -2.44 3.32 27.58
C GLU A 225 -1.58 2.12 27.17
N VAL A 226 -0.79 2.30 26.10
CA VAL A 226 0.22 1.34 25.64
C VAL A 226 1.20 1.03 26.77
N GLY A 227 1.50 -0.26 26.99
CA GLY A 227 2.39 -0.73 28.07
C GLY A 227 1.68 -1.13 29.37
N THR A 228 0.35 -0.97 29.48
CA THR A 228 -0.41 -1.46 30.64
C THR A 228 -0.73 -2.96 30.55
N THR A 229 -0.89 -3.60 31.72
CA THR A 229 -1.27 -5.03 31.80
C THR A 229 -2.77 -5.17 31.58
N VAL A 230 -3.13 -5.77 30.45
CA VAL A 230 -4.49 -6.00 29.96
C VAL A 230 -4.59 -7.48 29.57
N TRP A 231 -5.64 -8.16 30.01
CA TRP A 231 -5.82 -9.61 29.79
C TRP A 231 -6.51 -9.89 28.44
N ASP A 232 -7.65 -9.23 28.19
CA ASP A 232 -8.27 -9.18 26.86
C ASP A 232 -7.91 -7.86 26.17
N LYS A 233 -7.25 -7.93 25.01
CA LYS A 233 -6.59 -6.77 24.40
C LYS A 233 -7.39 -6.28 23.19
N CYS A 234 -7.94 -5.07 23.30
CA CYS A 234 -8.37 -4.29 22.14
C CYS A 234 -7.16 -3.49 21.65
N GLN A 235 -6.75 -3.66 20.40
CA GLN A 235 -5.47 -3.15 19.89
C GLN A 235 -5.64 -2.47 18.54
N LEU A 236 -4.88 -1.40 18.30
CA LEU A 236 -4.62 -0.86 16.95
C LEU A 236 -3.15 -1.06 16.63
N PHE A 237 -2.89 -1.57 15.44
CA PHE A 237 -1.58 -1.59 14.83
C PHE A 237 -1.55 -0.67 13.61
N VAL A 238 -0.48 0.10 13.47
CA VAL A 238 -0.12 0.85 12.26
C VAL A 238 1.21 0.27 11.79
N ASP A 239 1.26 -0.31 10.60
CA ASP A 239 2.44 -0.99 10.04
C ASP A 239 3.08 -2.03 10.98
N ASP A 240 2.22 -2.85 11.59
CA ASP A 240 2.58 -3.84 12.62
C ASP A 240 3.15 -3.26 13.94
N GLU A 241 3.28 -1.94 14.08
CA GLU A 241 3.56 -1.27 15.34
C GLU A 241 2.30 -1.08 16.18
N LEU A 242 2.34 -1.50 17.45
CA LEU A 242 1.22 -1.39 18.37
C LEU A 242 1.07 0.05 18.90
N VAL A 243 0.09 0.80 18.40
CA VAL A 243 -0.14 2.22 18.75
C VAL A 243 -1.26 2.44 19.77
N LEU A 244 -2.23 1.51 19.86
CA LEU A 244 -3.29 1.53 20.88
C LEU A 244 -3.40 0.17 21.56
N LYS A 245 -3.58 0.18 22.89
CA LYS A 245 -3.90 -1.03 23.65
C LYS A 245 -4.83 -0.70 24.82
N VAL A 246 -6.08 -1.17 24.75
CA VAL A 246 -7.12 -0.91 25.74
C VAL A 246 -7.62 -2.22 26.33
N GLY A 247 -7.81 -2.23 27.66
CA GLY A 247 -8.36 -3.39 28.40
C GLY A 247 -9.51 -3.07 29.33
N ALA A 248 -9.85 -1.80 29.50
CA ALA A 248 -10.94 -1.41 30.38
C ALA A 248 -12.29 -1.53 29.66
N ILE A 249 -13.34 -1.73 30.46
CA ILE A 249 -14.73 -1.58 30.02
C ILE A 249 -14.95 -0.11 29.61
N GLN A 250 -15.02 0.15 28.30
CA GLN A 250 -15.39 1.41 27.68
C GLN A 250 -16.83 1.28 27.16
N ASN A 251 -17.78 1.72 27.98
CA ASN A 251 -19.23 1.54 27.75
C ASN A 251 -19.87 2.60 26.84
N ASP A 252 -19.13 3.67 26.56
CA ASP A 252 -19.56 4.79 25.73
C ASP A 252 -18.50 5.01 24.65
N TRP A 253 -18.92 5.43 23.46
CA TRP A 253 -18.05 5.75 22.33
C TRP A 253 -17.01 6.82 22.67
N GLU A 254 -15.75 6.53 22.35
CA GLU A 254 -14.62 7.47 22.45
C GLU A 254 -13.87 7.57 21.13
N THR A 255 -13.44 8.78 20.78
CA THR A 255 -12.60 9.04 19.61
C THR A 255 -11.14 8.88 19.95
N TYR A 256 -10.39 8.17 19.11
CA TYR A 256 -8.94 8.07 19.14
C TYR A 256 -8.35 8.67 17.86
N GLU A 257 -7.27 9.43 18.02
CA GLU A 257 -6.54 10.06 16.92
C GLU A 257 -5.08 9.58 16.93
N TYR A 258 -4.54 9.30 15.75
CA TYR A 258 -3.16 8.93 15.51
C TYR A 258 -2.59 9.78 14.37
N VAL A 259 -1.41 10.36 14.58
CA VAL A 259 -0.70 11.17 13.58
C VAL A 259 0.34 10.28 12.89
N PHE A 260 0.30 10.20 11.57
CA PHE A 260 1.26 9.43 10.79
C PHE A 260 2.67 10.05 10.88
N THR A 261 3.68 9.22 11.15
CA THR A 261 5.09 9.63 11.33
C THR A 261 5.98 9.41 10.10
N SER A 262 5.39 9.00 8.98
CA SER A 262 6.01 8.87 7.67
C SER A 262 4.95 9.07 6.59
N SER A 263 5.37 9.27 5.34
CA SER A 263 4.46 9.32 4.19
C SER A 263 4.46 7.99 3.45
N GLY A 264 3.36 7.64 2.82
CA GLY A 264 3.21 6.46 1.96
C GLY A 264 1.98 5.61 2.31
N GLU A 265 1.98 4.39 1.81
CA GLU A 265 0.97 3.38 2.11
C GLU A 265 1.14 2.84 3.54
N HIS A 266 0.07 2.88 4.32
CA HIS A 266 0.01 2.45 5.73
C HIS A 266 -1.06 1.37 5.94
N THR A 267 -0.72 0.32 6.69
CA THR A 267 -1.67 -0.73 7.08
C THR A 267 -2.25 -0.47 8.47
N LEU A 268 -3.58 -0.34 8.56
CA LEU A 268 -4.31 -0.16 9.82
C LEU A 268 -4.99 -1.46 10.22
N ARG A 269 -4.71 -1.98 11.43
CA ARG A 269 -5.32 -3.23 11.92
C ARG A 269 -5.87 -3.08 13.34
N TRP A 270 -7.18 -3.24 13.49
CA TRP A 270 -7.85 -3.36 14.78
C TRP A 270 -7.98 -4.83 15.16
N GLU A 271 -7.56 -5.18 16.39
CA GLU A 271 -7.50 -6.56 16.86
C GLU A 271 -8.14 -6.71 18.25
N TYR A 272 -8.95 -7.75 18.42
CA TYR A 272 -9.41 -8.22 19.72
C TYR A 272 -8.81 -9.60 20.07
N ALA A 273 -7.83 -9.61 20.97
CA ALA A 273 -7.12 -10.81 21.39
C ALA A 273 -7.48 -11.23 22.83
N LYS A 274 -8.02 -12.43 23.00
CA LYS A 274 -8.43 -12.99 24.30
C LYS A 274 -7.37 -13.90 24.91
N ASP A 275 -7.24 -13.83 26.22
CA ASP A 275 -6.40 -14.77 26.98
C ASP A 275 -7.15 -16.09 27.30
N GLY A 276 -6.52 -16.99 28.06
CA GLY A 276 -7.10 -18.30 28.40
C GLY A 276 -8.08 -18.32 29.58
N SER A 277 -8.31 -17.20 30.27
CA SER A 277 -9.02 -17.13 31.56
C SER A 277 -10.29 -16.28 31.46
N VAL A 278 -11.38 -16.73 32.11
CA VAL A 278 -12.68 -16.00 32.25
C VAL A 278 -13.25 -15.47 30.91
N ASN A 279 -14.14 -16.25 30.29
CA ASN A 279 -14.69 -15.94 28.95
C ASN A 279 -16.22 -15.71 28.98
N PRO A 280 -16.72 -14.57 29.51
CA PRO A 280 -18.13 -14.22 29.40
C PRO A 280 -18.54 -13.97 27.93
N THR A 281 -19.80 -14.24 27.61
CA THR A 281 -20.35 -14.16 26.24
C THR A 281 -20.71 -12.73 25.81
N GLY A 282 -19.96 -11.71 26.23
CA GLY A 282 -20.25 -10.30 25.98
C GLY A 282 -19.02 -9.41 25.87
N ASP A 283 -17.87 -10.04 25.63
CA ASP A 283 -16.57 -9.41 25.45
C ASP A 283 -16.37 -9.08 23.97
N TYR A 284 -16.03 -7.82 23.64
CA TYR A 284 -15.88 -7.34 22.27
C TYR A 284 -14.99 -6.09 22.16
N PHE A 285 -14.49 -5.85 20.95
CA PHE A 285 -13.98 -4.57 20.51
C PHE A 285 -14.86 -4.08 19.35
N ALA A 286 -15.32 -2.83 19.40
CA ALA A 286 -16.15 -2.22 18.37
C ALA A 286 -15.52 -0.91 17.88
N VAL A 287 -15.63 -0.66 16.58
CA VAL A 287 -15.06 0.49 15.88
C VAL A 287 -16.11 1.07 14.93
N ASP A 288 -16.06 2.38 14.70
CA ASP A 288 -16.87 3.14 13.73
C ASP A 288 -16.19 4.50 13.45
N ASN A 289 -16.67 5.28 12.47
CA ASN A 289 -16.18 6.60 12.08
C ASN A 289 -14.69 6.66 11.73
N VAL A 290 -14.15 5.61 11.09
CA VAL A 290 -12.77 5.59 10.60
C VAL A 290 -12.62 6.60 9.47
N THR A 291 -11.63 7.48 9.60
CA THR A 291 -11.25 8.46 8.57
C THR A 291 -9.77 8.77 8.63
N VAL A 292 -9.17 9.06 7.49
CA VAL A 292 -7.88 9.74 7.38
C VAL A 292 -8.15 11.14 6.84
N SER A 293 -7.61 12.16 7.48
CA SER A 293 -7.74 13.55 7.04
C SER A 293 -6.38 14.18 6.84
N GLU A 294 -6.27 15.00 5.78
CA GLU A 294 -5.08 15.82 5.50
C GLU A 294 -4.65 16.59 6.75
N GLY A 295 -3.37 16.44 7.09
CA GLY A 295 -2.68 17.29 8.03
C GLY A 295 -2.43 18.69 7.46
N PRO A 296 -1.99 19.64 8.29
CA PRO A 296 -1.59 20.98 7.82
C PRO A 296 -0.39 20.94 6.85
N GLU A 297 -0.39 21.78 5.81
CA GLU A 297 0.70 21.88 4.81
C GLU A 297 2.04 22.24 5.46
N VAL A 298 3.11 21.53 5.12
CA VAL A 298 4.42 21.67 5.77
C VAL A 298 5.27 22.76 5.12
N ILE A 299 5.77 23.70 5.92
CA ILE A 299 6.72 24.75 5.57
C ILE A 299 8.13 24.25 5.89
N ASP A 300 8.89 23.91 4.87
CA ASP A 300 10.27 23.42 4.95
C ASP A 300 11.34 24.53 4.78
N LEU A 301 10.98 25.64 4.13
CA LEU A 301 11.83 26.80 3.90
C LEU A 301 11.22 28.09 4.46
N VAL A 302 11.97 28.75 5.33
CA VAL A 302 11.62 30.06 5.91
C VAL A 302 12.65 31.10 5.49
N GLU A 303 12.28 31.97 4.56
CA GLU A 303 13.08 33.11 4.12
C GLU A 303 12.68 34.39 4.86
N LEU A 304 13.69 35.08 5.38
CA LEU A 304 13.60 36.41 6.00
C LEU A 304 14.50 37.38 5.23
N ILE A 305 14.02 38.61 5.00
CA ILE A 305 14.76 39.62 4.21
C ILE A 305 14.80 40.97 4.91
N GLY A 306 15.87 41.74 4.68
CA GLY A 306 16.01 43.12 5.14
C GLY A 306 16.70 43.28 6.50
N PHE A 307 17.61 42.37 6.86
CA PHE A 307 18.38 42.47 8.10
C PHE A 307 19.50 43.53 8.00
N ILE A 308 19.73 44.25 9.10
CA ILE A 308 20.77 45.28 9.19
C ILE A 308 21.63 45.01 10.42
N VAL A 309 22.92 44.76 10.19
CA VAL A 309 23.91 44.51 11.27
C VAL A 309 24.00 45.74 12.20
N PRO A 310 23.96 45.56 13.53
CA PRO A 310 24.00 46.66 14.48
C PRO A 310 25.37 47.34 14.54
N GLU A 311 25.40 48.67 14.43
CA GLU A 311 26.61 49.51 14.55
C GLU A 311 26.70 50.22 15.91
N TYR A 312 27.94 50.50 16.38
CA TYR A 312 28.17 51.21 17.65
C TYR A 312 27.45 52.55 17.73
N GLY A 313 26.57 52.69 18.72
CA GLY A 313 25.77 53.88 18.98
C GLY A 313 24.54 54.04 18.08
N ALA A 314 24.22 53.07 17.21
CA ALA A 314 22.97 53.04 16.46
C ALA A 314 21.79 52.57 17.31
N ASN A 315 20.57 52.92 16.91
CA ASN A 315 19.32 52.43 17.52
C ASN A 315 18.87 51.11 16.85
N PRO A 316 18.14 50.23 17.56
CA PRO A 316 17.53 49.03 16.99
C PRO A 316 16.65 49.33 15.76
N SER A 317 16.84 48.55 14.68
CA SER A 317 16.03 48.60 13.46
C SER A 317 15.17 47.34 13.36
N TYR A 318 13.90 47.50 13.00
CA TYR A 318 12.91 46.41 12.86
C TYR A 318 12.46 46.36 11.40
N SER A 319 13.41 46.13 10.50
CA SER A 319 13.22 46.19 9.04
C SER A 319 13.05 44.83 8.37
N VAL A 320 13.28 43.75 9.11
CA VAL A 320 13.12 42.38 8.62
C VAL A 320 11.67 42.09 8.28
N THR A 321 11.44 41.53 7.10
CA THR A 321 10.12 41.13 6.59
C THR A 321 10.19 39.75 5.97
N VAL A 322 9.02 39.18 5.67
CA VAL A 322 8.90 37.96 4.84
C VAL A 322 8.66 38.34 3.37
N PRO A 323 9.00 37.48 2.40
CA PRO A 323 8.65 37.65 0.99
C PRO A 323 7.14 37.82 0.76
N GLU A 324 6.75 38.49 -0.33
CA GLU A 324 5.34 38.61 -0.72
C GLU A 324 4.80 37.22 -1.14
N GLY A 325 3.75 36.75 -0.46
CA GLY A 325 3.16 35.42 -0.71
C GLY A 325 3.60 34.32 0.25
N ALA A 326 4.43 34.62 1.26
CA ALA A 326 4.82 33.63 2.28
C ALA A 326 3.61 33.08 3.06
N ASN A 327 3.60 31.77 3.30
CA ASN A 327 2.58 31.06 4.08
C ASN A 327 2.79 31.17 5.61
N TYR A 328 3.59 32.14 6.04
CA TYR A 328 3.91 32.45 7.42
C TYR A 328 4.10 33.96 7.56
N TYR A 329 4.01 34.47 8.79
CA TYR A 329 4.27 35.87 9.09
C TYR A 329 5.06 36.05 10.38
N ILE A 330 5.82 37.15 10.47
CA ILE A 330 6.51 37.54 11.70
C ILE A 330 5.44 38.05 12.67
N ALA A 331 5.15 37.27 13.71
CA ALA A 331 4.21 37.64 14.76
C ALA A 331 4.82 38.66 15.72
N ASP A 332 6.10 38.48 16.05
CA ASP A 332 6.85 39.37 16.92
C ASP A 332 8.32 39.50 16.49
N GLN A 333 8.88 40.69 16.71
CA GLN A 333 10.28 41.01 16.41
C GLN A 333 10.87 41.82 17.56
N TYR A 334 11.97 41.33 18.15
CA TYR A 334 12.59 41.91 19.33
C TYR A 334 14.10 41.99 19.19
N TRP A 335 14.65 43.16 19.50
CA TRP A 335 16.07 43.25 19.82
C TRP A 335 16.29 42.90 21.27
N LEU A 336 17.18 41.95 21.48
CA LEU A 336 17.59 41.49 22.80
C LEU A 336 19.05 41.82 22.99
N TRP A 337 19.39 42.02 24.25
CA TRP A 337 20.76 42.11 24.67
C TRP A 337 21.02 41.02 25.69
N THR A 338 22.22 40.49 25.70
CA THR A 338 22.66 39.55 26.71
C THR A 338 24.07 39.90 27.15
N ASN A 339 24.36 39.66 28.42
CA ASN A 339 25.75 39.66 28.84
C ASN A 339 26.51 38.54 28.08
N PRO A 340 27.84 38.63 27.95
CA PRO A 340 28.63 37.65 27.21
C PRO A 340 28.42 36.21 27.71
N ASP A 341 28.09 36.09 28.99
CA ASP A 341 27.85 34.86 29.76
C ASP A 341 26.42 34.28 29.58
N GLY A 342 25.60 34.86 28.72
CA GLY A 342 24.27 34.34 28.35
C GLY A 342 23.15 34.59 29.38
N PHE A 343 23.46 35.13 30.57
CA PHE A 343 22.45 35.46 31.57
C PHE A 343 21.99 36.92 31.53
N GLY A 344 20.67 37.07 31.42
CA GLY A 344 19.95 38.34 31.49
C GLY A 344 19.78 38.99 30.12
N GLY A 345 18.53 39.18 29.72
CA GLY A 345 18.20 40.00 28.56
C GLY A 345 16.79 40.53 28.67
N SER A 346 16.67 41.87 28.70
CA SER A 346 15.39 42.55 28.57
C SER A 346 15.29 43.11 27.15
N THR A 347 14.11 43.09 26.56
CA THR A 347 13.86 43.68 25.23
C THR A 347 14.35 45.13 25.14
N LEU A 348 15.19 45.42 24.14
CA LEU A 348 15.62 46.78 23.81
C LEU A 348 14.45 47.57 23.25
N GLN A 349 14.27 48.79 23.73
CA GLN A 349 13.29 49.71 23.18
C GLN A 349 13.88 50.41 21.95
N PRO A 350 13.06 50.87 20.99
CA PRO A 350 13.55 51.61 19.82
C PRO A 350 14.36 52.88 20.15
N SER A 351 14.26 53.38 21.39
CA SER A 351 15.04 54.53 21.87
C SER A 351 16.42 54.18 22.44
N ASP A 352 16.72 52.89 22.64
CA ASP A 352 18.00 52.43 23.19
C ASP A 352 19.08 52.41 22.10
N THR A 353 20.35 52.29 22.48
CA THR A 353 21.49 52.32 21.55
C THR A 353 22.44 51.15 21.79
N PHE A 354 23.10 50.67 20.74
CA PHE A 354 24.14 49.64 20.81
C PHE A 354 25.48 50.24 21.25
N ASP A 355 25.61 50.66 22.51
CA ASP A 355 26.74 51.45 23.00
C ASP A 355 27.60 50.76 24.07
N ASN A 356 27.27 49.52 24.44
CA ASN A 356 28.02 48.74 25.41
C ASN A 356 28.80 47.60 24.70
N PRO A 357 30.15 47.69 24.61
CA PRO A 357 30.97 46.69 23.95
C PRO A 357 31.01 45.35 24.70
N ASP A 358 30.67 45.38 25.99
CA ASP A 358 30.67 44.21 26.87
C ASP A 358 29.34 43.45 26.79
N ILE A 359 28.39 43.89 25.97
CA ILE A 359 27.09 43.25 25.78
C ILE A 359 27.02 42.68 24.37
N ARG A 360 26.31 41.55 24.22
CA ARG A 360 25.99 40.96 22.93
C ARG A 360 24.56 41.31 22.56
N TYR A 361 24.36 41.73 21.32
CA TYR A 361 23.05 42.07 20.80
C TYR A 361 22.64 41.04 19.75
N PHE A 362 21.38 40.65 19.77
CA PHE A 362 20.81 39.77 18.76
C PHE A 362 19.34 40.12 18.55
N GLU A 363 18.85 39.76 17.38
CA GLU A 363 17.45 39.93 17.02
C GLU A 363 16.76 38.58 17.07
N GLN A 364 15.58 38.53 17.69
CA GLN A 364 14.73 37.35 17.75
C GLN A 364 13.44 37.61 16.99
N PHE A 365 13.03 36.61 16.22
CA PHE A 365 11.79 36.57 15.48
C PHE A 365 10.92 35.44 16.03
N SER A 366 9.67 35.75 16.34
CA SER A 366 8.64 34.74 16.52
C SER A 366 7.80 34.74 15.25
N ILE A 367 7.86 33.63 14.52
CA ILE A 367 7.20 33.46 13.23
C ILE A 367 6.09 32.45 13.43
N ARG A 368 4.94 32.77 12.84
CA ARG A 368 3.76 31.93 12.92
C ARG A 368 3.35 31.50 11.52
N ALA A 369 3.06 30.22 11.38
CA ALA A 369 2.44 29.69 10.18
C ALA A 369 1.03 30.30 10.00
N ASN A 370 0.60 30.46 8.74
CA ASN A 370 -0.78 30.81 8.44
C ASN A 370 -1.70 29.62 8.80
N GLU A 371 -3.00 29.89 8.95
CA GLU A 371 -3.99 28.83 9.18
C GLU A 371 -3.95 27.80 8.04
N GLY A 372 -3.80 26.52 8.39
CA GLY A 372 -3.63 25.42 7.43
C GLY A 372 -2.18 25.01 7.16
N TYR A 373 -1.19 25.63 7.81
CA TYR A 373 0.23 25.34 7.62
C TYR A 373 0.94 25.05 8.96
N VAL A 374 1.97 24.20 8.93
CA VAL A 374 2.90 23.94 10.04
C VAL A 374 4.35 24.00 9.57
N PHE A 375 5.30 24.20 10.48
CA PHE A 375 6.73 24.10 10.15
C PHE A 375 7.19 22.63 10.18
N ALA A 376 8.09 22.27 9.27
CA ALA A 376 8.84 21.01 9.36
C ALA A 376 9.63 20.96 10.68
N ASP A 377 9.98 19.77 11.18
CA ASP A 377 10.74 19.61 12.43
C ASP A 377 12.08 20.36 12.41
N ASN A 378 12.73 20.44 11.24
CA ASN A 378 13.97 21.17 11.02
C ASN A 378 13.88 22.02 9.74
N PRO A 379 13.11 23.13 9.75
CA PRO A 379 12.92 23.92 8.56
C PRO A 379 14.23 24.65 8.22
N THR A 380 14.59 24.70 6.95
CA THR A 380 15.72 25.52 6.49
C THR A 380 15.35 26.99 6.64
N VAL A 381 16.16 27.76 7.36
CA VAL A 381 15.92 29.20 7.56
C VAL A 381 17.05 29.99 6.92
N THR A 382 16.68 30.97 6.09
CA THR A 382 17.64 31.89 5.48
C THR A 382 17.34 33.33 5.88
N LEU A 383 18.39 34.13 6.10
CA LEU A 383 18.33 35.57 6.33
C LEU A 383 19.12 36.28 5.24
N ASP A 384 18.43 37.05 4.39
CA ASP A 384 18.99 37.67 3.18
C ASP A 384 19.73 36.65 2.28
N GLY A 385 19.20 35.43 2.19
CA GLY A 385 19.73 34.34 1.37
C GLY A 385 20.91 33.56 1.96
N SER A 386 21.20 33.69 3.26
CA SER A 386 22.30 32.99 3.95
C SER A 386 21.86 32.38 5.28
N THR A 387 22.47 31.25 5.66
CA THR A 387 22.28 30.56 6.95
C THR A 387 23.31 30.97 8.02
N ASP A 388 24.45 31.56 7.61
CA ASP A 388 25.64 31.77 8.45
C ASP A 388 25.43 32.72 9.65
N ASN A 389 24.34 33.48 9.66
CA ASN A 389 24.04 34.50 10.67
C ASN A 389 22.85 34.14 11.58
N LEU A 390 22.44 32.87 11.59
CA LEU A 390 21.32 32.37 12.37
C LEU A 390 21.77 31.26 13.34
N TYR A 391 21.16 31.23 14.52
CA TYR A 391 21.18 30.02 15.35
C TYR A 391 20.18 29.00 14.80
N ALA A 392 20.34 27.75 15.20
CA ALA A 392 19.43 26.68 14.82
C ALA A 392 17.97 27.09 15.09
N PRO A 393 17.07 26.94 14.10
CA PRO A 393 15.65 27.19 14.29
C PRO A 393 15.11 26.33 15.42
N ASN A 394 14.20 26.90 16.21
CA ASN A 394 13.52 26.17 17.27
C ASN A 394 12.01 26.21 17.01
N VAL A 395 11.47 25.09 16.53
CA VAL A 395 10.03 24.87 16.40
C VAL A 395 9.48 24.57 17.80
N ILE A 396 8.75 25.53 18.36
CA ILE A 396 8.23 25.44 19.73
C ILE A 396 6.97 24.56 19.77
N ASP A 397 6.17 24.67 18.72
CA ASP A 397 5.04 23.83 18.37
C ASP A 397 4.86 23.91 16.83
N PRO A 398 4.04 23.05 16.20
CA PRO A 398 3.95 22.97 14.75
C PRO A 398 3.62 24.30 14.05
N ASP A 399 2.95 25.24 14.71
CA ASP A 399 2.57 26.53 14.12
C ASP A 399 3.55 27.67 14.45
N TRP A 400 4.51 27.44 15.36
CA TRP A 400 5.38 28.46 15.92
C TRP A 400 6.86 28.14 15.78
N LEU A 401 7.54 29.02 15.05
CA LEU A 401 8.99 28.98 14.88
C LEU A 401 9.64 30.17 15.55
N VAL A 402 10.65 29.92 16.38
CA VAL A 402 11.50 30.97 16.95
C VAL A 402 12.90 30.90 16.36
N ILE A 403 13.33 32.02 15.81
CA ILE A 403 14.64 32.19 15.18
C ILE A 403 15.40 33.31 15.88
N GLN A 404 16.71 33.12 16.04
CA GLN A 404 17.62 34.13 16.58
C GLN A 404 18.77 34.37 15.62
N THR A 405 19.15 35.63 15.44
CA THR A 405 20.40 35.96 14.75
C THR A 405 21.61 35.65 15.62
N ALA A 406 22.77 35.49 14.98
CA ALA A 406 24.05 35.41 15.66
C ALA A 406 24.23 36.61 16.62
N ARG A 407 24.95 36.38 17.73
CA ARG A 407 25.18 37.40 18.75
C ARG A 407 26.29 38.36 18.30
N TYR A 408 25.95 39.62 18.06
CA TYR A 408 26.90 40.64 17.61
C TYR A 408 27.57 41.34 18.81
N ALA A 409 28.90 41.36 18.80
CA ALA A 409 29.71 42.20 19.68
C ALA A 409 30.00 43.53 18.98
N VAL A 410 29.93 44.63 19.72
CA VAL A 410 30.25 45.95 19.17
C VAL A 410 31.61 46.39 19.71
N GLU A 411 32.63 46.44 18.85
CA GLU A 411 34.05 46.42 19.26
C GLU A 411 34.48 47.68 20.08
N GLY A 412 35.07 47.49 21.27
CA GLY A 412 35.40 48.65 22.13
C GLY A 412 36.27 48.56 23.40
N SER A 413 36.97 47.48 23.78
CA SER A 413 38.25 47.50 24.58
C SER A 413 38.69 46.10 25.06
N VAL A 414 40.01 45.84 25.09
CA VAL A 414 40.62 44.51 25.38
C VAL A 414 41.11 44.40 26.84
N ILE A 415 40.75 43.32 27.53
CA ILE A 415 41.40 42.78 28.74
C ILE A 415 41.94 41.37 28.39
N GLU A 416 43.09 40.96 28.94
CA GLU A 416 43.67 39.63 28.66
C GLU A 416 43.11 38.55 29.62
N PRO A 417 42.76 37.34 29.12
CA PRO A 417 42.09 36.30 29.90
C PRO A 417 43.01 35.57 30.91
N VAL A 418 42.40 35.04 31.99
CA VAL A 418 43.04 34.24 33.05
C VAL A 418 42.94 32.73 32.77
N GLU A 419 44.07 32.01 32.82
CA GLU A 419 44.12 30.58 32.45
C GLU A 419 44.01 29.62 33.66
N TYR A 420 43.14 28.60 33.56
CA TYR A 420 42.90 27.52 34.50
C TYR A 420 43.27 26.18 33.84
N GLY A 421 44.30 25.49 34.32
CA GLY A 421 44.80 24.25 33.71
C GLY A 421 44.64 23.02 34.60
N VAL A 422 44.22 21.92 33.99
CA VAL A 422 44.10 20.58 34.60
C VAL A 422 44.82 19.53 33.76
N THR A 423 45.28 18.44 34.38
CA THR A 423 46.08 17.38 33.76
C THR A 423 45.68 15.99 34.26
N GLY A 424 46.07 14.94 33.55
CA GLY A 424 45.77 13.55 33.93
C GLY A 424 44.45 13.03 33.37
N PHE A 425 43.89 13.73 32.37
CA PHE A 425 42.71 13.28 31.65
C PHE A 425 43.08 12.21 30.61
N GLU A 426 42.39 11.08 30.58
CA GLU A 426 42.58 10.02 29.58
C GLU A 426 41.34 9.95 28.68
N ILE A 427 41.54 9.84 27.36
CA ILE A 427 40.45 9.69 26.38
C ILE A 427 39.77 8.34 26.61
N PRO A 428 38.42 8.26 26.59
CA PRO A 428 37.70 7.02 26.83
C PRO A 428 37.98 6.02 25.69
N VAL A 429 38.18 4.75 26.05
CA VAL A 429 38.45 3.64 25.11
C VAL A 429 37.46 2.51 25.40
N TYR A 430 36.98 1.82 24.36
CA TYR A 430 36.07 0.69 24.49
C TYR A 430 36.61 -0.39 25.45
N GLY A 431 35.79 -0.83 26.40
CA GLY A 431 36.16 -1.74 27.49
C GLY A 431 36.98 -1.10 28.63
N GLY A 432 37.37 0.18 28.50
CA GLY A 432 38.18 0.91 29.48
C GLY A 432 37.43 1.27 30.76
N THR A 433 38.18 1.47 31.85
CA THR A 433 37.64 1.98 33.12
C THR A 433 37.78 3.50 33.15
N PRO A 434 36.76 4.27 33.58
CA PRO A 434 36.87 5.72 33.55
C PRO A 434 37.88 6.21 34.60
N ALA A 435 38.82 7.06 34.18
CA ALA A 435 39.70 7.76 35.11
C ALA A 435 38.92 8.95 35.73
N TYR A 436 38.83 8.98 37.06
CA TYR A 436 38.14 10.05 37.80
C TYR A 436 39.12 11.01 38.52
N ASP A 437 40.40 10.66 38.58
CA ASP A 437 41.44 11.41 39.30
C ASP A 437 42.16 12.38 38.34
N ILE A 438 41.51 13.51 38.02
CA ILE A 438 42.14 14.63 37.31
C ILE A 438 42.81 15.56 38.33
N GLU A 439 44.00 16.07 38.02
CA GLU A 439 44.77 16.96 38.89
C GLU A 439 44.83 18.38 38.33
N VAL A 440 44.74 19.40 39.20
CA VAL A 440 45.04 20.80 38.84
C VAL A 440 46.55 20.99 38.67
N LEU A 441 46.96 21.96 37.84
CA LEU A 441 48.38 22.28 37.68
C LEU A 441 49.05 22.66 39.01
N GLU A 442 50.32 22.27 39.17
CA GLU A 442 51.10 22.52 40.40
C GLU A 442 51.16 24.02 40.72
N GLY A 443 50.61 24.41 41.88
CA GLY A 443 50.57 25.80 42.33
C GLY A 443 49.31 26.58 41.95
N ALA A 444 48.28 25.92 41.43
CA ALA A 444 46.96 26.50 41.19
C ALA A 444 46.29 27.01 42.48
N ASP A 445 45.63 28.18 42.39
CA ASP A 445 44.84 28.77 43.47
C ASP A 445 43.38 28.27 43.48
N TYR A 446 43.12 27.11 42.86
CA TYR A 446 41.81 26.44 42.76
C TYR A 446 41.97 24.91 42.91
N HIS A 447 40.87 24.20 43.14
CA HIS A 447 40.82 22.74 43.22
C HIS A 447 39.57 22.18 42.51
N ILE A 448 39.54 20.87 42.27
CA ILE A 448 38.40 20.17 41.67
C ILE A 448 37.47 19.63 42.76
N GLU A 449 36.18 19.94 42.67
CA GLU A 449 35.12 19.45 43.55
C GLU A 449 34.27 18.39 42.82
N GLY A 450 34.88 17.23 42.61
CA GLY A 450 34.24 16.07 41.98
C GLY A 450 34.13 16.15 40.45
N GLY A 451 33.93 15.00 39.84
CA GLY A 451 33.70 14.86 38.41
C GLY A 451 33.23 13.46 38.04
N TYR A 452 32.47 13.37 36.96
CA TYR A 452 31.92 12.11 36.46
C TYR A 452 31.95 12.07 34.94
N TRP A 453 32.11 10.85 34.42
CA TRP A 453 31.88 10.55 33.02
C TRP A 453 30.40 10.36 32.76
N TYR A 454 29.91 10.90 31.66
CA TYR A 454 28.54 10.77 31.17
C TYR A 454 28.56 10.22 29.75
N TRP A 455 27.46 9.58 29.35
CA TRP A 455 27.21 9.22 27.97
C TRP A 455 26.13 10.13 27.37
N CYS A 456 26.18 10.36 26.08
CA CYS A 456 25.16 11.05 25.31
C CYS A 456 24.91 10.32 23.98
N THR A 457 23.67 10.41 23.52
CA THR A 457 23.27 10.23 22.12
C THR A 457 22.87 11.59 21.56
N ASP A 458 22.57 11.68 20.26
CA ASP A 458 22.07 12.92 19.67
C ASP A 458 20.72 13.38 20.31
N GLU A 459 20.01 12.48 20.98
CA GLU A 459 18.68 12.73 21.59
C GLU A 459 18.68 12.89 23.12
N ALA A 460 19.66 12.32 23.84
CA ALA A 460 19.63 12.28 25.30
C ALA A 460 21.00 12.26 25.97
N ILE A 461 21.11 12.96 27.12
CA ILE A 461 22.24 12.85 28.05
C ILE A 461 21.88 11.83 29.12
N GLY A 462 22.67 10.76 29.21
CA GLY A 462 22.55 9.72 30.20
C GLY A 462 23.20 10.06 31.54
N GLY A 463 22.97 9.20 32.55
CA GLY A 463 23.60 9.33 33.87
C GLY A 463 25.10 8.97 33.89
N PRO A 464 25.76 9.13 35.06
CA PRO A 464 27.18 8.85 35.18
C PRO A 464 27.52 7.39 34.89
N VAL A 465 28.60 7.16 34.14
CA VAL A 465 29.04 5.82 33.70
C VAL A 465 30.16 5.27 34.58
N ASN A 466 30.17 3.94 34.72
CA ASN A 466 31.21 3.19 35.43
C ASN A 466 32.18 2.45 34.47
N GLY A 467 32.00 2.58 33.15
CA GLY A 467 32.77 1.91 32.09
C GLY A 467 32.31 2.35 30.71
N PHE A 468 33.18 2.20 29.70
CA PHE A 468 32.91 2.56 28.31
C PHE A 468 32.65 1.29 27.48
N THR A 469 31.42 0.78 27.51
CA THR A 469 31.09 -0.54 26.92
C THR A 469 30.16 -0.48 25.72
N ASP A 470 29.81 0.72 25.25
CA ASP A 470 28.83 0.92 24.19
C ASP A 470 29.39 1.91 23.15
N ALA A 471 29.86 1.38 22.02
CA ALA A 471 30.53 2.17 20.99
C ALA A 471 29.59 3.07 20.20
N SER A 472 28.27 2.84 20.28
CA SER A 472 27.29 3.70 19.63
C SER A 472 27.03 5.01 20.39
N ARG A 473 27.64 5.19 21.58
CA ARG A 473 27.44 6.38 22.43
C ARG A 473 28.63 7.30 22.35
N ARG A 474 28.35 8.60 22.43
CA ARG A 474 29.39 9.59 22.72
C ARG A 474 29.53 9.75 24.23
N TYR A 475 30.72 10.13 24.69
CA TYR A 475 31.02 10.26 26.12
C TYR A 475 31.67 11.61 26.40
N PHE A 476 31.38 12.20 27.56
CA PHE A 476 32.07 13.40 28.01
C PHE A 476 32.34 13.33 29.51
N TYR A 477 33.32 14.10 29.97
CA TYR A 477 33.62 14.25 31.38
C TYR A 477 33.20 15.63 31.86
N ALA A 478 32.55 15.67 33.02
CA ALA A 478 32.14 16.91 33.64
C ALA A 478 32.68 17.00 35.08
N PHE A 479 33.22 18.16 35.44
CA PHE A 479 33.80 18.42 36.76
C PHE A 479 33.60 19.88 37.19
N TYR A 480 33.76 20.14 38.48
CA TYR A 480 33.62 21.48 39.07
C TYR A 480 34.96 22.01 39.56
N LEU A 481 35.32 23.24 39.20
CA LEU A 481 36.48 23.96 39.72
C LEU A 481 36.04 24.98 40.77
N VAL A 482 36.81 25.11 41.84
CA VAL A 482 36.54 26.03 42.95
C VAL A 482 37.81 26.79 43.30
N ASN A 483 37.74 28.13 43.32
CA ASN A 483 38.84 28.94 43.84
C ASN A 483 39.06 28.62 45.32
N ASN A 484 40.31 28.45 45.74
CA ASN A 484 40.66 28.05 47.11
C ASN A 484 40.26 29.08 48.17
N ASP A 485 40.05 30.33 47.76
CA ASP A 485 39.52 31.41 48.60
C ASP A 485 38.01 31.65 48.43
N TYR A 486 37.34 30.81 47.64
CA TYR A 486 35.92 30.86 47.30
C TYR A 486 35.48 32.18 46.62
N SER A 487 36.41 32.86 45.95
CA SER A 487 36.13 34.07 45.18
C SER A 487 35.57 33.78 43.79
N ASP A 488 34.94 34.79 43.18
CA ASP A 488 34.39 34.72 41.82
C ASP A 488 35.45 34.45 40.75
N PHE A 489 35.08 33.68 39.71
CA PHE A 489 35.90 33.49 38.53
C PHE A 489 35.83 34.74 37.62
N PRO A 490 36.96 35.19 37.02
CA PRO A 490 36.97 36.32 36.09
C PRO A 490 36.21 35.99 34.79
N GLU A 491 35.57 36.99 34.17
CA GLU A 491 34.77 36.83 32.93
C GLU A 491 35.63 36.35 31.75
N ASP A 492 36.79 36.97 31.52
CA ASP A 492 37.78 36.51 30.54
C ASP A 492 38.65 35.40 31.16
N ARG A 493 38.33 34.14 30.86
CA ARG A 493 39.07 32.96 31.37
C ARG A 493 39.21 31.87 30.31
N ILE A 494 40.30 31.12 30.39
CA ILE A 494 40.59 29.98 29.50
C ILE A 494 40.78 28.74 30.37
N VAL A 495 40.13 27.64 30.03
CA VAL A 495 40.37 26.34 30.67
C VAL A 495 41.18 25.46 29.73
N THR A 496 42.28 24.89 30.20
CA THR A 496 43.12 23.95 29.44
C THR A 496 43.14 22.58 30.09
N ILE A 497 42.90 21.52 29.30
CA ILE A 497 42.94 20.13 29.76
C ILE A 497 44.11 19.45 29.06
N ASN A 498 45.03 18.84 29.83
CA ASN A 498 46.27 18.27 29.32
C ASN A 498 47.08 19.24 28.43
N GLY A 499 46.99 20.54 28.70
CA GLY A 499 47.66 21.59 27.91
C GLY A 499 46.99 21.92 26.57
N THR A 500 45.76 21.45 26.33
CA THR A 500 44.97 21.73 25.12
C THR A 500 43.70 22.50 25.48
N THR A 501 43.45 23.62 24.81
CA THR A 501 42.24 24.45 24.96
C THR A 501 41.01 23.83 24.31
N ASP A 502 41.21 23.10 23.21
CA ASP A 502 40.13 22.61 22.34
C ASP A 502 39.43 21.36 22.87
N LEU A 503 39.71 20.93 24.10
CA LEU A 503 39.09 19.77 24.73
C LEU A 503 37.87 20.14 25.60
N VAL A 504 37.50 21.41 25.64
CA VAL A 504 36.39 21.94 26.44
C VAL A 504 35.21 22.25 25.53
N GLY A 505 34.07 21.62 25.79
CA GLY A 505 32.83 21.82 25.02
C GLY A 505 32.02 23.00 25.54
N ASP A 506 31.89 23.13 26.87
CA ASP A 506 31.22 24.27 27.51
C ASP A 506 31.74 24.48 28.94
N SER A 507 31.75 25.72 29.42
CA SER A 507 32.07 26.02 30.82
C SER A 507 31.27 27.22 31.31
N HIS A 508 30.58 27.06 32.45
CA HIS A 508 29.79 28.12 33.06
C HIS A 508 29.99 28.13 34.57
N THR A 509 29.75 29.29 35.17
CA THR A 509 29.73 29.43 36.63
C THR A 509 28.36 29.06 37.18
N ASP A 510 28.33 28.11 38.11
CA ASP A 510 27.16 27.69 38.88
C ASP A 510 27.39 28.00 40.38
N ILE A 511 26.41 27.70 41.23
CA ILE A 511 26.44 27.99 42.67
C ILE A 511 26.59 26.68 43.47
N GLY A 512 27.74 26.54 44.12
CA GLY A 512 28.01 25.53 45.14
C GLY A 512 27.55 25.96 46.52
N TRP A 513 27.38 24.99 47.43
CA TRP A 513 26.89 25.22 48.80
C TRP A 513 27.78 24.53 49.82
N ILE A 514 28.41 25.29 50.71
CA ILE A 514 29.26 24.75 51.77
C ILE A 514 28.62 25.02 53.12
N TYR A 515 28.66 24.03 53.99
CA TYR A 515 28.18 24.20 55.36
C TYR A 515 29.28 24.82 56.21
N ASP A 516 29.06 26.04 56.71
CA ASP A 516 29.98 26.68 57.65
C ASP A 516 29.67 26.20 59.08
N GLU A 517 30.57 25.39 59.64
CA GLU A 517 30.43 24.85 60.99
C GLU A 517 30.52 25.92 62.11
N GLU A 518 31.14 27.08 61.86
CA GLU A 518 31.25 28.16 62.86
C GLU A 518 29.97 28.99 62.95
N THR A 519 29.31 29.26 61.82
CA THR A 519 28.08 30.04 61.75
C THR A 519 26.82 29.18 61.77
N GLY A 520 26.93 27.91 61.37
CA GLY A 520 25.84 26.93 61.28
C GLY A 520 24.93 27.15 60.06
N GLU A 521 25.37 27.94 59.08
CA GLU A 521 24.61 28.32 57.87
C GLU A 521 25.22 27.71 56.61
N MET A 522 24.40 27.53 55.58
CA MET A 522 24.88 27.18 54.23
C MET A 522 25.36 28.46 53.55
N ILE A 523 26.58 28.45 53.04
CA ILE A 523 27.20 29.56 52.30
C ILE A 523 27.25 29.19 50.82
N GLU A 524 26.71 30.08 49.98
CA GLU A 524 26.83 30.01 48.53
C GLU A 524 28.24 30.44 48.09
N TYR A 525 28.86 29.67 47.20
CA TYR A 525 30.11 30.04 46.56
C TYR A 525 30.08 29.68 45.07
N PRO A 526 30.80 30.44 44.21
CA PRO A 526 30.85 30.17 42.79
C PRO A 526 31.66 28.90 42.52
N VAL A 527 31.11 28.03 41.67
CA VAL A 527 31.82 26.88 41.10
C VAL A 527 31.86 27.04 39.58
N LEU A 528 33.00 26.78 38.97
CA LEU A 528 33.12 26.75 37.51
C LEU A 528 32.88 25.31 37.06
N TYR A 529 31.71 25.05 36.49
CA TYR A 529 31.40 23.79 35.83
C TYR A 529 32.13 23.73 34.49
N VAL A 530 32.84 22.64 34.25
CA VAL A 530 33.59 22.39 33.01
C VAL A 530 33.10 21.08 32.41
N LYS A 531 32.61 21.14 31.17
CA LYS A 531 32.23 19.99 30.35
C LYS A 531 33.25 19.84 29.22
N THR A 532 33.81 18.64 29.05
CA THR A 532 34.66 18.35 27.88
C THR A 532 33.83 18.23 26.60
N ILE A 533 34.49 18.25 25.45
CA ILE A 533 33.86 17.83 24.19
C ILE A 533 33.40 16.36 24.30
N ASP A 534 32.35 16.01 23.56
CA ASP A 534 31.86 14.66 23.43
C ASP A 534 32.82 13.82 22.56
N PHE A 535 33.31 12.69 23.08
CA PHE A 535 34.22 11.76 22.42
C PHE A 535 33.45 10.55 21.89
N SER A 536 33.71 10.14 20.64
CA SER A 536 33.37 8.80 20.16
C SER A 536 34.43 7.82 20.65
N ILE A 537 34.01 6.62 21.04
CA ILE A 537 34.95 5.51 21.25
C ILE A 537 35.01 4.70 19.96
N GLU A 538 36.22 4.33 19.53
CA GLU A 538 36.40 3.47 18.36
C GLU A 538 35.83 2.07 18.64
N GLU A 539 35.17 1.48 17.64
CA GLU A 539 34.64 0.11 17.73
C GLU A 539 35.75 -0.88 18.08
N PRO A 540 35.44 -1.97 18.82
CA PRO A 540 36.46 -2.98 19.13
C PRO A 540 37.08 -3.47 17.83
N VAL A 541 38.39 -3.39 17.73
CA VAL A 541 39.15 -4.04 16.67
C VAL A 541 38.78 -5.52 16.72
N GLU A 542 38.21 -6.08 15.66
CA GLU A 542 37.94 -7.52 15.59
C GLU A 542 39.26 -8.27 15.39
N PRO A 543 39.44 -9.48 15.96
CA PRO A 543 40.62 -10.26 15.69
C PRO A 543 40.71 -10.56 14.18
N VAL A 544 41.90 -10.41 13.60
CA VAL A 544 42.15 -10.65 12.18
C VAL A 544 41.92 -12.12 11.77
N LEU A 545 41.94 -13.03 12.75
CA LEU A 545 41.55 -14.43 12.61
C LEU A 545 41.19 -15.01 13.99
N GLY A 546 40.08 -15.75 14.09
CA GLY A 546 39.64 -16.42 15.32
C GLY A 546 39.26 -17.89 15.09
N TYR A 547 39.55 -18.74 16.08
CA TYR A 547 39.09 -20.13 16.16
C TYR A 547 38.36 -20.34 17.48
N TYR A 548 37.05 -20.61 17.39
CA TYR A 548 36.11 -20.68 18.51
C TYR A 548 35.65 -22.12 18.81
N PHE A 549 35.96 -23.06 17.91
CA PHE A 549 35.75 -24.50 18.03
C PHE A 549 34.27 -24.92 18.09
N GLU A 550 33.37 -24.07 17.62
CA GLU A 550 31.93 -24.31 17.66
C GLU A 550 31.48 -25.34 16.64
N SER A 551 32.25 -25.56 15.58
CA SER A 551 31.96 -26.49 14.49
C SER A 551 33.12 -27.47 14.18
N ASP A 552 32.80 -28.58 13.47
CA ASP A 552 33.85 -29.48 12.95
C ASP A 552 34.57 -28.87 11.75
N ASP A 553 33.92 -27.92 11.05
CA ASP A 553 34.46 -27.26 9.87
C ASP A 553 35.63 -26.33 10.24
N GLU A 554 35.56 -25.65 11.38
CA GLU A 554 36.65 -24.79 11.89
C GLU A 554 37.97 -25.53 12.14
N ILE A 555 37.91 -26.82 12.45
CA ILE A 555 39.09 -27.64 12.75
C ILE A 555 39.44 -28.62 11.63
N ALA A 556 38.77 -28.54 10.48
CA ALA A 556 38.93 -29.51 9.39
C ALA A 556 40.37 -29.57 8.85
N ASP A 557 41.05 -28.41 8.83
CA ASP A 557 42.41 -28.26 8.31
C ASP A 557 43.49 -28.27 9.40
N PHE A 558 43.11 -28.53 10.66
CA PHE A 558 44.05 -28.63 11.77
C PHE A 558 44.80 -29.97 11.72
N ILE A 559 46.08 -29.94 12.11
CA ILE A 559 46.90 -31.14 12.22
C ILE A 559 47.08 -31.48 13.70
N PHE A 560 46.56 -32.65 14.09
CA PHE A 560 46.69 -33.20 15.44
C PHE A 560 47.75 -34.30 15.48
N LEU A 561 48.80 -34.11 16.28
CA LEU A 561 49.88 -35.09 16.43
C LEU A 561 49.93 -35.59 17.87
N ASP A 562 49.97 -36.91 18.01
CA ASP A 562 50.26 -37.66 19.23
C ASP A 562 51.73 -38.12 19.13
N VAL A 563 52.64 -37.35 19.73
CA VAL A 563 54.09 -37.58 19.60
C VAL A 563 54.58 -38.61 20.62
N ASP A 564 53.95 -38.70 21.79
CA ASP A 564 54.27 -39.73 22.79
C ASP A 564 53.71 -41.11 22.42
N GLY A 565 52.81 -41.17 21.45
CA GLY A 565 52.32 -42.39 20.79
C GLY A 565 51.37 -43.20 21.65
N ASP A 566 50.66 -42.54 22.57
CA ASP A 566 49.79 -43.17 23.54
C ASP A 566 48.35 -43.41 23.03
N GLY A 567 48.06 -42.91 21.82
CA GLY A 567 46.79 -42.97 21.11
C GLY A 567 45.87 -41.79 21.42
N TYR A 568 46.31 -40.82 22.20
CA TYR A 568 45.53 -39.71 22.72
C TYR A 568 46.11 -38.38 22.22
N SER A 569 45.31 -37.56 21.55
CA SER A 569 45.72 -36.23 21.10
C SER A 569 44.70 -35.17 21.51
N TRP A 570 44.86 -33.94 21.00
CA TRP A 570 43.84 -32.91 21.07
C TRP A 570 42.55 -33.38 20.38
N SER A 571 41.42 -33.02 20.96
CA SER A 571 40.10 -33.35 20.43
C SER A 571 39.09 -32.28 20.79
N ARG A 572 38.17 -32.00 19.88
CA ARG A 572 37.05 -31.07 20.13
C ARG A 572 36.09 -31.64 21.16
N ASN A 573 35.67 -30.78 22.06
CA ASN A 573 34.64 -31.00 23.06
C ASN A 573 33.43 -30.15 22.70
N THR A 574 32.24 -30.73 22.77
CA THR A 574 30.97 -30.07 22.37
C THR A 574 30.04 -29.84 23.57
N GLN A 575 30.57 -29.85 24.79
CA GLN A 575 29.79 -29.60 26.00
C GLN A 575 30.05 -28.19 26.49
N SER A 576 29.02 -27.35 26.55
CA SER A 576 29.09 -25.96 27.03
C SER A 576 29.71 -25.81 28.42
N SER A 577 29.58 -26.82 29.30
CA SER A 577 30.26 -26.78 30.61
C SER A 577 31.78 -26.81 30.52
N TYR A 578 32.31 -27.22 29.37
CA TYR A 578 33.74 -27.30 29.06
C TYR A 578 34.24 -26.15 28.18
N ALA A 579 33.37 -25.39 27.53
CA ALA A 579 33.70 -24.19 26.76
C ALA A 579 33.89 -22.95 27.66
N TYR A 580 34.62 -21.95 27.18
CA TYR A 580 34.66 -20.60 27.73
C TYR A 580 33.41 -19.83 27.33
N GLU A 581 33.10 -19.89 26.03
CA GLU A 581 31.89 -19.34 25.42
C GLU A 581 31.32 -20.37 24.43
N GLY A 582 30.01 -20.31 24.15
CA GLY A 582 29.40 -21.25 23.24
C GLY A 582 29.38 -22.70 23.74
N THR A 583 29.66 -23.63 22.84
CA THR A 583 29.55 -25.08 23.07
C THR A 583 30.83 -25.85 22.74
N GLY A 584 31.78 -25.21 22.05
CA GLY A 584 33.03 -25.78 21.57
C GLY A 584 34.22 -25.51 22.48
N SER A 585 35.15 -26.46 22.59
CA SER A 585 36.52 -26.18 23.06
C SER A 585 37.47 -27.31 22.65
N MET A 586 38.78 -27.03 22.66
CA MET A 586 39.80 -28.06 22.39
C MET A 586 40.32 -28.65 23.69
N GLY A 587 40.20 -29.97 23.83
CA GLY A 587 40.66 -30.71 25.01
C GLY A 587 41.85 -31.61 24.69
N SER A 588 42.94 -31.48 25.45
CA SER A 588 44.04 -32.44 25.49
C SER A 588 43.97 -33.24 26.79
N ARG A 589 43.92 -34.57 26.67
CA ARG A 589 43.78 -35.45 27.84
C ARG A 589 45.12 -35.93 28.37
N TYR A 590 45.15 -36.15 29.67
CA TYR A 590 46.18 -36.84 30.43
C TYR A 590 46.49 -38.28 29.99
N ASN A 591 47.71 -38.70 30.31
CA ASN A 591 48.13 -40.10 30.38
C ASN A 591 48.70 -40.43 31.78
N TYR A 592 48.35 -41.60 32.30
CA TYR A 592 48.78 -42.09 33.63
C TYR A 592 50.23 -42.63 33.67
N THR A 593 50.90 -42.78 32.53
CA THR A 593 52.16 -43.55 32.42
C THR A 593 53.23 -42.92 31.54
N THR A 594 52.86 -42.05 30.60
CA THR A 594 53.77 -41.29 29.73
C THR A 594 53.59 -39.80 29.97
N ASN A 595 54.65 -39.02 29.74
CA ASN A 595 54.49 -37.57 29.62
C ASN A 595 53.69 -37.32 28.36
N VAL A 596 52.65 -36.50 28.47
CA VAL A 596 51.86 -36.07 27.32
C VAL A 596 52.77 -35.30 26.36
N ASP A 597 52.61 -35.50 25.05
CA ASP A 597 53.28 -34.70 24.01
C ASP A 597 52.36 -34.52 22.81
N ASN A 598 51.35 -33.68 22.99
CA ASN A 598 50.26 -33.49 22.04
C ASN A 598 50.33 -32.13 21.36
N TRP A 599 50.37 -32.14 20.03
CA TRP A 599 50.42 -30.93 19.20
C TRP A 599 49.11 -30.72 18.47
N MET A 600 48.61 -29.49 18.54
CA MET A 600 47.54 -28.96 17.70
C MET A 600 48.15 -27.88 16.84
N ILE A 601 48.30 -28.14 15.55
CA ILE A 601 48.88 -27.21 14.57
C ILE A 601 47.74 -26.64 13.73
N MET A 602 47.62 -25.31 13.74
CA MET A 602 46.66 -24.55 12.96
C MET A 602 47.08 -24.48 11.47
N PRO A 603 46.16 -24.17 10.56
CA PRO A 603 46.46 -23.86 9.16
C PRO A 603 47.52 -22.76 8.98
N GLU A 604 48.04 -22.64 7.76
CA GLU A 604 48.98 -21.55 7.42
C GLU A 604 48.32 -20.19 7.65
N PHE A 605 49.02 -19.31 8.37
CA PHE A 605 48.56 -17.99 8.77
C PHE A 605 49.56 -16.94 8.33
N HIS A 606 49.08 -15.87 7.69
CA HIS A 606 49.88 -14.68 7.40
C HIS A 606 49.89 -13.77 8.63
N VAL A 607 51.05 -13.50 9.23
CA VAL A 607 51.12 -12.70 10.45
C VAL A 607 51.02 -11.21 10.09
N PRO A 608 50.16 -10.41 10.75
CA PRO A 608 50.06 -8.97 10.53
C PRO A 608 51.41 -8.24 10.68
N GLU A 609 51.62 -7.16 9.93
CA GLU A 609 52.89 -6.40 9.95
C GLU A 609 53.04 -5.51 11.18
N THR A 610 51.94 -4.96 11.69
CA THR A 610 51.92 -4.01 12.81
C THR A 610 51.24 -4.64 14.03
N ASP A 611 51.92 -4.54 15.18
CA ASP A 611 51.53 -5.08 16.49
C ASP A 611 50.89 -6.49 16.50
N PRO A 612 51.46 -7.49 15.77
CA PRO A 612 50.84 -8.79 15.69
C PRO A 612 50.94 -9.55 17.02
N SER A 613 49.80 -10.04 17.50
CA SER A 613 49.73 -10.87 18.71
C SER A 613 48.69 -11.97 18.59
N MET A 614 48.75 -12.93 19.51
CA MET A 614 47.79 -14.03 19.60
C MET A 614 47.27 -14.12 21.03
N THR A 615 45.95 -14.23 21.20
CA THR A 615 45.32 -14.53 22.49
C THR A 615 44.70 -15.92 22.48
N LEU A 616 44.59 -16.52 23.66
CA LEU A 616 43.78 -17.72 23.88
C LEU A 616 43.32 -17.79 25.33
N TYR A 617 42.24 -18.52 25.59
CA TYR A 617 41.80 -18.86 26.93
C TYR A 617 42.18 -20.31 27.25
N ALA A 618 42.79 -20.51 28.42
CA ALA A 618 43.15 -21.85 28.91
C ALA A 618 42.57 -22.11 30.29
N ARG A 619 42.29 -23.39 30.59
CA ARG A 619 42.05 -23.88 31.95
C ARG A 619 42.35 -25.37 32.06
N GLU A 620 42.49 -25.85 33.29
CA GLU A 620 42.41 -27.28 33.55
C GLU A 620 41.02 -27.70 34.04
N ARG A 621 40.72 -29.00 33.94
CA ARG A 621 39.45 -29.53 34.42
C ARG A 621 39.38 -29.66 35.94
N THR A 622 40.51 -29.90 36.61
CA THR A 622 40.57 -29.95 38.09
C THR A 622 41.99 -29.87 38.64
N THR A 623 42.21 -28.96 39.58
CA THR A 623 43.45 -28.78 40.35
C THR A 623 43.86 -29.97 41.26
N THR A 624 43.06 -31.04 41.27
CA THR A 624 43.28 -32.18 42.18
C THR A 624 44.49 -33.03 41.79
N TYR A 625 44.83 -33.07 40.50
CA TYR A 625 45.80 -34.03 39.95
C TYR A 625 47.12 -33.38 39.49
N GLY A 626 47.39 -32.14 39.93
CA GLY A 626 48.58 -31.38 39.50
C GLY A 626 48.30 -30.57 38.22
N ALA A 627 49.14 -29.55 37.99
CA ALA A 627 48.95 -28.58 36.93
C ALA A 627 49.22 -29.16 35.52
N GLU A 628 48.48 -28.67 34.53
CA GLU A 628 48.76 -28.92 33.12
C GLU A 628 49.77 -27.91 32.59
N PHE A 629 50.50 -28.25 31.51
CA PHE A 629 51.49 -27.35 30.92
C PHE A 629 51.36 -27.26 29.41
N PHE A 630 51.30 -26.03 28.88
CA PHE A 630 51.31 -25.82 27.44
C PHE A 630 52.29 -24.73 26.99
N SER A 631 52.60 -24.72 25.70
CA SER A 631 53.33 -23.62 25.07
C SER A 631 52.85 -23.43 23.63
N VAL A 632 52.96 -22.19 23.16
CA VAL A 632 52.73 -21.82 21.76
C VAL A 632 54.04 -21.93 20.99
N PHE A 633 53.98 -22.43 19.77
CA PHE A 633 55.09 -22.55 18.85
C PHE A 633 54.73 -21.97 17.49
N VAL A 634 55.70 -21.43 16.78
CA VAL A 634 55.56 -20.93 15.41
C VAL A 634 56.56 -21.66 14.51
N GLY A 635 56.11 -22.26 13.41
CA GLY A 635 56.91 -23.05 12.47
C GLY A 635 56.67 -22.64 11.02
N THR A 636 57.49 -23.19 10.12
CA THR A 636 57.42 -22.91 8.67
C THR A 636 57.04 -24.11 7.83
N ASP A 637 56.99 -25.30 8.43
CA ASP A 637 56.62 -26.56 7.76
C ASP A 637 55.85 -27.43 8.78
N PRO A 638 54.56 -27.70 8.55
CA PRO A 638 53.73 -28.45 9.50
C PRO A 638 54.08 -29.94 9.54
N GLU A 639 54.83 -30.47 8.57
CA GLU A 639 55.31 -31.85 8.57
C GLU A 639 56.66 -32.03 9.29
N ASP A 640 57.38 -30.93 9.58
CA ASP A 640 58.68 -30.95 10.26
C ASP A 640 58.65 -30.14 11.58
N LEU A 641 58.40 -30.86 12.68
CA LEU A 641 58.40 -30.31 14.04
C LEU A 641 59.72 -29.62 14.44
N THR A 642 60.83 -29.82 13.73
CA THR A 642 62.09 -29.13 14.02
C THR A 642 62.09 -27.66 13.59
N THR A 643 61.12 -27.25 12.76
CA THR A 643 60.93 -25.86 12.33
C THR A 643 60.18 -25.02 13.37
N PHE A 644 59.48 -25.64 14.31
CA PHE A 644 58.67 -24.97 15.32
C PHE A 644 59.52 -24.39 16.46
N ILE A 645 59.46 -23.07 16.61
CA ILE A 645 60.16 -22.29 17.64
C ILE A 645 59.14 -21.83 18.69
N GLN A 646 59.43 -22.07 19.96
CA GLN A 646 58.55 -21.66 21.07
C GLN A 646 58.41 -20.14 21.15
N VAL A 647 57.17 -19.66 21.29
CA VAL A 647 56.82 -18.26 21.57
C VAL A 647 56.42 -18.14 23.04
N GLY A 648 57.00 -17.14 23.71
CA GLY A 648 56.82 -16.95 25.15
C GLY A 648 57.43 -18.08 25.99
N THR A 649 56.95 -18.20 27.23
CA THR A 649 57.37 -19.26 28.17
C THR A 649 56.32 -20.37 28.26
N THR A 650 56.71 -21.52 28.78
CA THR A 650 55.76 -22.57 29.13
C THR A 650 54.83 -22.09 30.24
N ILE A 651 53.53 -22.25 30.02
CA ILE A 651 52.48 -21.82 30.93
C ILE A 651 52.09 -23.02 31.80
N GLU A 652 52.13 -22.83 33.11
CA GLU A 652 51.57 -23.74 34.12
C GLU A 652 50.10 -23.37 34.34
N VAL A 653 49.21 -24.32 34.15
CA VAL A 653 47.75 -24.17 34.27
C VAL A 653 47.29 -24.94 35.50
N ASP A 654 47.21 -24.24 36.63
CA ASP A 654 46.82 -24.76 37.95
C ASP A 654 45.47 -24.16 38.44
N PHE A 655 44.58 -23.88 37.49
CA PHE A 655 43.30 -23.20 37.73
C PHE A 655 42.18 -23.74 36.84
N VAL A 656 40.96 -23.80 37.41
CA VAL A 656 39.76 -24.36 36.75
C VAL A 656 38.87 -23.32 36.07
N GLU A 657 39.12 -22.04 36.33
CA GLU A 657 38.48 -20.93 35.65
C GLU A 657 39.34 -20.52 34.46
N TYR A 658 38.72 -20.20 33.32
CA TYR A 658 39.46 -19.78 32.15
C TYR A 658 40.24 -18.49 32.41
N GLN A 659 41.51 -18.49 32.01
CA GLN A 659 42.36 -17.30 32.00
C GLN A 659 42.85 -17.04 30.58
N GLN A 660 42.88 -15.77 30.19
CA GLN A 660 43.41 -15.35 28.90
C GLN A 660 44.94 -15.26 28.95
N PHE A 661 45.57 -15.66 27.86
CA PHE A 661 47.01 -15.57 27.64
C PHE A 661 47.28 -14.87 26.31
N ALA A 662 48.22 -13.94 26.31
CA ALA A 662 48.66 -13.23 25.10
C ALA A 662 50.10 -13.61 24.73
N PHE A 663 50.35 -13.77 23.44
CA PHE A 663 51.63 -14.17 22.86
C PHE A 663 52.03 -13.16 21.79
N ASP A 664 53.22 -12.59 21.93
CA ASP A 664 53.78 -11.64 20.97
C ASP A 664 54.27 -12.37 19.72
N LEU A 665 53.73 -11.99 18.55
CA LEU A 665 54.11 -12.54 17.25
C LEU A 665 54.97 -11.57 16.43
N SER A 666 55.42 -10.44 16.99
CA SER A 666 56.17 -9.39 16.29
C SER A 666 57.42 -9.89 15.55
N ALA A 667 58.05 -10.98 16.01
CA ALA A 667 59.19 -11.58 15.33
C ALA A 667 58.86 -12.23 13.96
N TYR A 668 57.57 -12.46 13.71
CA TYR A 668 57.03 -13.13 12.53
C TYR A 668 56.19 -12.20 11.65
N ALA A 669 56.08 -10.92 11.98
CA ALA A 669 55.36 -9.90 11.22
C ALA A 669 55.62 -10.00 9.70
N GLY A 670 54.55 -10.02 8.91
CA GLY A 670 54.55 -10.14 7.45
C GLY A 670 55.00 -11.49 6.88
N GLN A 671 55.04 -12.56 7.69
CA GLN A 671 55.45 -13.90 7.25
C GLN A 671 54.26 -14.87 7.25
N ASN A 672 54.26 -15.82 6.31
CA ASN A 672 53.39 -17.00 6.37
C ASN A 672 54.01 -18.04 7.31
N VAL A 673 53.28 -18.43 8.34
CA VAL A 673 53.72 -19.34 9.39
C VAL A 673 52.63 -20.34 9.77
N TYR A 674 53.00 -21.38 10.52
CA TYR A 674 52.08 -22.27 11.20
C TYR A 674 52.18 -22.05 12.70
N VAL A 675 51.05 -21.88 13.37
CA VAL A 675 51.01 -21.72 14.83
C VAL A 675 50.55 -23.02 15.46
N ALA A 676 51.22 -23.46 16.52
CA ALA A 676 50.90 -24.70 17.20
C ALA A 676 50.79 -24.53 18.72
N ILE A 677 49.82 -25.21 19.32
CA ILE A 677 49.68 -25.33 20.76
C ILE A 677 50.10 -26.74 21.15
N ARG A 678 51.12 -26.82 22.01
CA ARG A 678 51.67 -28.08 22.49
C ARG A 678 51.35 -28.26 23.97
N HIS A 679 50.68 -29.37 24.31
CA HIS A 679 50.48 -29.82 25.69
C HIS A 679 51.55 -30.86 26.02
N PHE A 680 52.44 -30.56 26.98
CA PHE A 680 53.60 -31.41 27.27
C PHE A 680 54.21 -31.19 28.65
N ASP A 681 55.16 -32.06 29.04
CA ASP A 681 55.91 -32.00 30.31
C ASP A 681 55.07 -32.20 31.58
N CYS A 682 53.85 -32.71 31.44
CA CYS A 682 53.02 -33.28 32.49
C CYS A 682 52.77 -34.78 32.28
N ASN A 683 52.58 -35.51 33.39
CA ASN A 683 52.01 -36.87 33.41
C ASN A 683 51.13 -37.01 34.66
N ASP A 684 50.16 -37.94 34.63
CA ASP A 684 49.25 -38.24 35.74
C ASP A 684 48.41 -37.03 36.23
N THR A 685 48.13 -36.09 35.31
CA THR A 685 47.24 -34.93 35.49
C THR A 685 45.82 -35.26 34.98
N TYR A 686 45.07 -34.31 34.39
CA TYR A 686 43.71 -34.58 33.89
C TYR A 686 43.40 -34.04 32.50
N TYR A 687 42.91 -32.81 32.35
CA TYR A 687 42.56 -32.26 31.04
C TYR A 687 42.94 -30.80 30.99
N LEU A 688 43.66 -30.42 29.94
CA LEU A 688 43.81 -29.05 29.50
C LEU A 688 42.72 -28.73 28.48
N TYR A 689 42.03 -27.61 28.69
CA TYR A 689 41.10 -27.04 27.73
C TYR A 689 41.62 -25.69 27.23
N ILE A 690 41.51 -25.49 25.92
CA ILE A 690 41.82 -24.26 25.21
C ILE A 690 40.58 -23.82 24.44
N ASP A 691 40.33 -22.52 24.44
CA ASP A 691 39.21 -21.90 23.74
C ASP A 691 39.56 -20.48 23.29
N GLN A 692 38.77 -19.89 22.40
CA GLN A 692 38.89 -18.49 21.93
C GLN A 692 40.32 -18.17 21.47
N VAL A 693 40.82 -18.90 20.48
CA VAL A 693 42.17 -18.67 19.93
C VAL A 693 42.07 -17.58 18.87
N GLU A 694 42.64 -16.41 19.14
CA GLU A 694 42.49 -15.23 18.30
C GLU A 694 43.85 -14.64 17.93
N PHE A 695 43.92 -14.08 16.73
CA PHE A 695 45.08 -13.37 16.21
C PHE A 695 44.71 -11.90 16.02
N TRP A 696 45.64 -11.03 16.36
CA TRP A 696 45.49 -9.58 16.41
C TRP A 696 46.65 -8.93 15.68
N GLY A 697 46.45 -7.67 15.27
CA GLY A 697 47.44 -6.85 14.59
C GLY A 697 46.84 -6.23 13.33
N GLU A 698 47.60 -5.36 12.70
CA GLU A 698 47.21 -4.68 11.46
C GLU A 698 48.13 -5.17 10.34
N TYR A 699 47.56 -5.54 9.20
CA TYR A 699 48.38 -5.72 8.02
C TYR A 699 48.87 -4.34 7.57
N ASP A 700 50.14 -4.21 7.19
CA ASP A 700 50.61 -3.00 6.51
C ASP A 700 49.74 -2.92 5.26
N GLU A 701 48.79 -1.98 5.22
CA GLU A 701 48.19 -1.61 3.96
C GLU A 701 49.37 -1.32 3.04
N GLN A 702 49.49 -2.11 1.97
CA GLN A 702 50.12 -1.58 0.76
C GLN A 702 49.57 -0.16 0.65
N PRO A 703 50.42 0.89 0.57
CA PRO A 703 49.92 2.27 0.54
C PRO A 703 48.74 2.24 -0.43
N PRO A 704 47.55 2.71 -0.02
CA PRO A 704 46.31 2.45 -0.75
C PRO A 704 46.68 2.66 -2.19
N VAL A 705 46.64 1.60 -3.00
CA VAL A 705 47.02 1.72 -4.41
C VAL A 705 46.16 2.87 -4.85
N GLU A 706 46.79 4.02 -5.11
CA GLU A 706 46.08 5.27 -5.33
C GLU A 706 45.04 4.91 -6.37
N PRO A 707 43.74 4.93 -6.01
CA PRO A 707 42.77 4.18 -6.77
C PRO A 707 42.88 4.65 -8.21
N GLU A 708 43.04 3.70 -9.14
CA GLU A 708 43.23 4.09 -10.53
C GLU A 708 42.01 4.93 -10.92
N LEU A 709 42.27 6.18 -11.33
CA LEU A 709 41.20 7.12 -11.55
C LEU A 709 40.44 6.74 -12.82
N ILE A 710 39.14 6.54 -12.66
CA ILE A 710 38.18 6.35 -13.73
C ILE A 710 37.90 7.73 -14.31
N ASP A 711 38.53 8.03 -15.43
CA ASP A 711 38.31 9.28 -16.18
C ASP A 711 37.25 9.15 -17.28
N THR A 712 36.79 7.91 -17.56
CA THR A 712 35.80 7.61 -18.58
C THR A 712 34.86 6.49 -18.13
N ILE A 713 33.56 6.74 -18.16
CA ILE A 713 32.50 5.73 -18.00
C ILE A 713 31.89 5.47 -19.38
N GLU A 714 31.73 4.19 -19.75
CA GLU A 714 31.11 3.75 -20.99
C GLU A 714 29.95 2.81 -20.66
N ILE A 715 28.75 3.20 -21.07
CA ILE A 715 27.52 2.40 -20.99
C ILE A 715 27.17 1.98 -22.42
N ASN A 716 26.96 0.69 -22.64
CA ASN A 716 26.63 0.07 -23.91
C ASN A 716 25.21 -0.47 -23.90
N ASP A 717 24.71 -0.77 -25.10
CA ASP A 717 23.39 -1.36 -25.32
C ASP A 717 22.22 -0.48 -24.81
N PHE A 718 22.47 0.81 -24.57
CA PHE A 718 21.41 1.78 -24.31
C PHE A 718 20.49 1.89 -25.53
N VAL A 719 19.18 1.90 -25.29
CA VAL A 719 18.19 2.02 -26.36
C VAL A 719 17.45 3.33 -26.13
N VAL A 720 17.47 4.20 -27.14
CA VAL A 720 16.69 5.44 -27.12
C VAL A 720 15.20 5.07 -27.10
N PRO A 721 14.40 5.68 -26.22
CA PRO A 721 12.99 5.36 -26.07
C PRO A 721 12.25 5.73 -27.36
N ALA A 722 11.27 4.90 -27.71
CA ALA A 722 10.43 5.08 -28.88
C ALA A 722 8.97 4.83 -28.50
N TRP A 723 8.05 5.51 -29.18
CA TRP A 723 6.63 5.46 -28.85
C TRP A 723 6.08 4.03 -28.77
N GLY A 724 5.36 3.73 -27.69
CA GLY A 724 4.70 2.45 -27.46
C GLY A 724 5.64 1.28 -27.19
N GLU A 725 6.95 1.51 -27.02
CA GLU A 725 7.89 0.49 -26.55
C GLU A 725 7.96 0.50 -25.01
N ASN A 726 8.25 -0.65 -24.42
CA ASN A 726 8.50 -0.75 -22.98
C ASN A 726 9.90 -0.23 -22.63
N PRO A 727 10.10 0.28 -21.40
CA PRO A 727 11.41 0.72 -20.92
C PRO A 727 12.41 -0.45 -20.92
N PHE A 728 13.59 -0.18 -21.47
CA PHE A 728 14.68 -1.16 -21.57
C PHE A 728 15.78 -0.83 -20.56
N TYR A 729 15.90 -1.67 -19.53
CA TYR A 729 16.84 -1.48 -18.42
C TYR A 729 18.17 -2.23 -18.62
N ASN A 730 18.22 -3.20 -19.54
CA ASN A 730 19.38 -4.10 -19.70
C ASN A 730 20.52 -3.45 -20.51
N VAL A 731 21.14 -2.42 -19.95
CA VAL A 731 22.39 -1.86 -20.46
C VAL A 731 23.60 -2.65 -19.96
N THR A 732 24.74 -2.53 -20.62
CA THR A 732 25.98 -3.24 -20.24
C THR A 732 27.14 -2.28 -20.09
N VAL A 733 28.13 -2.66 -19.28
CA VAL A 733 29.44 -1.98 -19.24
C VAL A 733 30.49 -2.87 -19.91
N PRO A 734 31.61 -2.32 -20.40
CA PRO A 734 32.72 -3.13 -20.90
C PRO A 734 33.13 -4.22 -19.91
N ALA A 735 33.44 -5.42 -20.40
CA ALA A 735 33.74 -6.57 -19.52
C ALA A 735 35.00 -6.38 -18.65
N ASP A 736 35.87 -5.45 -19.04
CA ASP A 736 37.08 -5.03 -18.34
C ASP A 736 36.94 -3.63 -17.69
N ALA A 737 35.71 -3.14 -17.53
CA ALA A 737 35.45 -1.84 -16.91
C ALA A 737 35.95 -1.81 -15.44
N PRO A 738 36.59 -0.71 -15.01
CA PRO A 738 37.01 -0.50 -13.62
C PRO A 738 35.85 -0.11 -12.69
N TYR A 739 34.61 -0.32 -13.12
CA TYR A 739 33.38 -0.01 -12.41
C TYR A 739 32.30 -1.04 -12.76
N THR A 740 31.25 -1.07 -11.95
CA THR A 740 30.03 -1.84 -12.19
C THR A 740 28.83 -0.91 -12.26
N LEU A 741 27.87 -1.29 -13.10
CA LEU A 741 26.53 -0.74 -13.05
C LEU A 741 25.80 -1.38 -11.86
N ASP A 742 25.39 -0.58 -10.90
CA ASP A 742 24.67 -1.03 -9.70
C ASP A 742 23.17 -0.90 -9.88
N TYR A 743 22.74 0.25 -10.41
CA TYR A 743 21.32 0.59 -10.54
C TYR A 743 21.02 1.26 -11.87
N THR A 744 19.82 1.03 -12.40
CA THR A 744 19.31 1.76 -13.56
C THR A 744 17.80 1.80 -13.58
N ASP A 745 17.25 2.97 -13.91
CA ASP A 745 15.82 3.20 -14.02
C ASP A 745 15.48 4.17 -15.14
N TRP A 746 14.26 4.05 -15.66
CA TRP A 746 13.66 5.03 -16.55
C TRP A 746 12.75 5.92 -15.73
N ASN A 747 12.88 7.23 -15.92
CA ASN A 747 12.06 8.22 -15.24
C ASN A 747 11.34 9.07 -16.29
N TRP A 748 10.18 9.59 -15.93
CA TRP A 748 9.50 10.64 -16.68
C TRP A 748 9.19 11.83 -15.78
N TRP A 749 9.02 12.99 -16.39
CA TRP A 749 8.49 14.18 -15.72
C TRP A 749 7.68 15.02 -16.71
N SER A 750 6.79 15.85 -16.21
CA SER A 750 6.05 16.81 -17.04
C SER A 750 5.93 18.18 -16.37
N ASP A 751 6.03 19.25 -17.16
CA ASP A 751 5.82 20.62 -16.69
C ASP A 751 4.40 20.86 -16.13
N ASP A 752 3.43 20.01 -16.49
CA ASP A 752 2.02 20.19 -16.15
C ASP A 752 1.63 19.55 -14.81
N LEU A 753 2.43 18.59 -14.29
CA LEU A 753 2.10 17.83 -13.08
C LEU A 753 3.02 18.11 -11.88
N ASP A 754 4.13 18.84 -12.07
CA ASP A 754 5.14 19.14 -11.01
C ASP A 754 5.66 17.89 -10.26
N ASP A 755 5.42 16.70 -10.82
CA ASP A 755 5.90 15.41 -10.37
C ASP A 755 6.63 14.67 -11.51
N GLY A 756 7.55 13.79 -11.11
CA GLY A 756 8.23 12.85 -11.98
C GLY A 756 8.31 11.52 -11.27
N ASP A 757 8.09 10.44 -12.01
CA ASP A 757 8.00 9.08 -11.47
C ASP A 757 8.86 8.09 -12.26
N ILE A 758 9.15 6.95 -11.64
CA ILE A 758 9.92 5.86 -12.23
C ILE A 758 8.98 5.02 -13.09
N LEU A 759 9.29 4.88 -14.38
CA LEU A 759 8.61 3.91 -15.23
C LEU A 759 8.94 2.50 -14.74
N THR A 760 7.92 1.66 -14.69
CA THR A 760 7.99 0.23 -14.46
C THR A 760 8.12 -0.55 -15.78
N PRO A 761 8.65 -1.79 -15.77
CA PRO A 761 8.76 -2.60 -16.98
C PRO A 761 7.44 -2.92 -17.71
N SER A 762 6.30 -2.70 -17.05
CA SER A 762 4.95 -2.89 -17.61
C SER A 762 4.39 -1.67 -18.34
N GLU A 763 5.01 -0.51 -18.16
CA GLU A 763 4.59 0.75 -18.77
C GLU A 763 5.25 0.96 -20.15
N PHE A 764 4.76 1.96 -20.88
CA PHE A 764 5.20 2.26 -22.24
C PHE A 764 5.59 3.74 -22.36
N PHE A 765 6.43 4.04 -23.34
CA PHE A 765 6.69 5.43 -23.72
C PHE A 765 5.55 5.93 -24.63
N ASP A 766 4.43 6.38 -24.08
CA ASP A 766 3.19 6.64 -24.83
C ASP A 766 2.51 7.99 -24.49
N ASN A 767 3.28 8.96 -23.98
CA ASN A 767 2.76 10.29 -23.68
C ASN A 767 3.67 11.39 -24.24
N GLU A 768 3.14 12.17 -25.18
CA GLU A 768 3.88 13.26 -25.84
C GLU A 768 4.20 14.44 -24.91
N ASN A 769 3.50 14.55 -23.78
CA ASN A 769 3.74 15.60 -22.78
C ASN A 769 4.78 15.20 -21.75
N TYR A 770 5.25 13.95 -21.78
CA TYR A 770 6.25 13.45 -20.86
C TYR A 770 7.65 13.60 -21.45
N VAL A 771 8.57 14.00 -20.58
CA VAL A 771 9.99 14.03 -20.84
C VAL A 771 10.62 12.85 -20.12
N TYR A 772 11.21 11.94 -20.89
CA TYR A 772 11.78 10.70 -20.40
C TYR A 772 13.30 10.80 -20.31
N TYR A 773 13.90 10.26 -19.26
CA TYR A 773 15.35 10.09 -19.16
C TYR A 773 15.68 8.80 -18.41
N GLN A 774 16.85 8.22 -18.67
CA GLN A 774 17.33 7.05 -17.93
C GLN A 774 18.38 7.47 -16.90
N TYR A 775 18.22 6.97 -15.69
CA TYR A 775 19.16 7.12 -14.58
C TYR A 775 20.06 5.88 -14.49
N PHE A 776 21.34 6.09 -14.16
CA PHE A 776 22.31 5.04 -13.87
C PHE A 776 23.12 5.37 -12.62
N GLU A 777 23.35 4.37 -11.77
CA GLU A 777 24.33 4.42 -10.69
C GLU A 777 25.51 3.50 -10.99
N ILE A 778 26.70 4.08 -10.95
CA ILE A 778 27.95 3.38 -11.25
C ILE A 778 28.81 3.37 -9.99
N ILE A 779 29.23 2.18 -9.56
CA ILE A 779 30.10 1.99 -8.41
C ILE A 779 31.50 1.62 -8.92
N PRO A 780 32.57 2.23 -8.38
CA PRO A 780 33.92 1.86 -8.77
C PRO A 780 34.25 0.46 -8.23
N ASN A 781 34.90 -0.37 -9.04
CA ASN A 781 35.39 -1.65 -8.57
C ASN A 781 36.50 -1.45 -7.54
N GLU A 782 36.75 -2.46 -6.71
CA GLU A 782 37.82 -2.45 -5.72
C GLU A 782 39.17 -2.02 -6.36
N GLY A 783 39.80 -0.99 -5.79
CA GLY A 783 41.06 -0.42 -6.29
C GLY A 783 40.92 0.71 -7.32
N TYR A 784 39.70 1.16 -7.63
CA TYR A 784 39.40 2.28 -8.54
C TYR A 784 38.59 3.37 -7.84
N ALA A 785 38.62 4.59 -8.38
CA ALA A 785 37.83 5.72 -7.91
C ALA A 785 37.54 6.67 -9.08
N PHE A 786 36.46 7.44 -9.01
CA PHE A 786 36.16 8.41 -10.06
C PHE A 786 37.10 9.62 -10.00
N ALA A 787 37.56 10.07 -11.17
CA ALA A 787 38.25 11.35 -11.29
C ALA A 787 37.31 12.53 -10.98
N ASP A 788 37.85 13.70 -10.67
CA ASP A 788 37.05 14.93 -10.52
C ASP A 788 36.29 15.29 -11.83
N ASP A 789 36.90 14.96 -12.98
CA ASP A 789 36.37 15.22 -14.32
C ASP A 789 36.19 13.88 -15.07
N VAL A 790 35.05 13.21 -14.89
CA VAL A 790 34.73 11.96 -15.59
C VAL A 790 34.02 12.25 -16.92
N THR A 791 34.44 11.61 -18.00
CA THR A 791 33.75 11.61 -19.30
C THR A 791 32.77 10.45 -19.38
N VAL A 792 31.47 10.71 -19.55
CA VAL A 792 30.48 9.65 -19.73
C VAL A 792 30.20 9.47 -21.23
N LEU A 793 30.23 8.23 -21.70
CA LEU A 793 29.91 7.81 -23.06
C LEU A 793 28.78 6.80 -23.01
N ILE A 794 27.65 7.10 -23.65
CA ILE A 794 26.54 6.15 -23.78
C ILE A 794 26.48 5.72 -25.26
N ASN A 795 26.65 4.43 -25.52
CA ASN A 795 26.90 3.85 -26.85
C ASN A 795 28.03 4.55 -27.62
N GLY A 796 29.05 5.02 -26.91
CA GLY A 796 30.17 5.77 -27.48
C GLY A 796 29.87 7.23 -27.82
N ASP A 797 28.70 7.77 -27.45
CA ASP A 797 28.33 9.17 -27.62
C ASP A 797 28.30 9.91 -26.28
N ALA A 798 29.05 11.01 -26.19
CA ALA A 798 29.16 11.83 -24.99
C ALA A 798 27.99 12.81 -24.84
N THR A 799 27.18 13.03 -25.89
CA THR A 799 26.07 14.00 -25.84
C THR A 799 24.79 13.40 -25.29
N ILE A 800 24.77 12.10 -25.02
CA ILE A 800 23.60 11.40 -24.49
C ILE A 800 23.54 11.49 -22.96
N ALA A 801 24.69 11.63 -22.29
CA ALA A 801 24.73 11.82 -20.85
C ALA A 801 24.56 13.32 -20.51
N GLU A 802 23.66 13.62 -19.59
CA GLU A 802 23.40 14.96 -19.07
C GLU A 802 23.32 14.88 -17.55
N ASN A 803 23.73 15.95 -16.85
CA ASN A 803 23.69 16.01 -15.39
C ASN A 803 24.30 14.75 -14.72
N CYS A 804 25.62 14.72 -14.54
CA CYS A 804 26.28 13.58 -13.92
C CYS A 804 27.18 14.06 -12.78
N GLY A 805 27.38 13.24 -11.76
CA GLY A 805 28.18 13.63 -10.61
C GLY A 805 28.56 12.49 -9.68
N LEU A 806 29.52 12.79 -8.80
CA LEU A 806 29.92 11.91 -7.71
C LEU A 806 29.04 12.20 -6.48
N SER A 807 28.41 11.19 -5.92
CA SER A 807 27.64 11.32 -4.67
C SER A 807 28.56 11.37 -3.45
N SER A 808 28.06 11.91 -2.33
CA SER A 808 28.76 11.87 -1.03
C SER A 808 28.93 10.44 -0.48
N LEU A 809 28.18 9.48 -1.03
CA LEU A 809 28.21 8.07 -0.69
C LEU A 809 29.16 7.25 -1.58
N GLY A 810 29.80 7.87 -2.58
CA GLY A 810 30.91 7.29 -3.36
C GLY A 810 30.55 6.61 -4.68
N TYR A 811 29.30 6.65 -5.12
CA TYR A 811 28.87 6.21 -6.45
C TYR A 811 28.76 7.39 -7.43
N PHE A 812 28.86 7.12 -8.73
CA PHE A 812 28.70 8.12 -9.79
C PHE A 812 27.34 7.97 -10.44
N TRP A 813 26.52 9.01 -10.36
CA TRP A 813 25.20 9.05 -10.96
C TRP A 813 25.24 9.71 -12.33
N ILE A 814 24.42 9.21 -13.25
CA ILE A 814 24.34 9.65 -14.64
C ILE A 814 22.87 9.73 -15.03
N TYR A 815 22.41 10.90 -15.48
CA TYR A 815 21.17 10.98 -16.24
C TYR A 815 21.48 10.97 -17.75
N THR A 816 20.56 10.44 -18.56
CA THR A 816 20.59 10.75 -19.99
C THR A 816 20.04 12.15 -20.22
N ILE A 817 20.24 12.66 -21.43
CA ILE A 817 19.44 13.77 -21.94
C ILE A 817 17.96 13.43 -21.87
N ASP A 818 17.16 14.49 -21.82
CA ASP A 818 15.71 14.45 -21.93
C ASP A 818 15.28 13.97 -23.33
N TYR A 819 14.36 13.00 -23.36
CA TYR A 819 13.73 12.47 -24.56
C TYR A 819 12.23 12.74 -24.56
N THR A 820 11.74 13.34 -25.63
CA THR A 820 10.32 13.37 -25.95
C THR A 820 10.04 12.32 -27.01
N VAL A 821 9.05 11.46 -26.78
CA VAL A 821 8.58 10.50 -27.77
C VAL A 821 7.35 11.08 -28.49
N GLU A 822 7.39 11.11 -29.82
CA GLU A 822 6.27 11.55 -30.64
C GLU A 822 5.43 10.34 -31.03
N GLU A 823 4.11 10.47 -30.95
CA GLU A 823 3.18 9.46 -31.44
C GLU A 823 3.38 9.30 -32.96
N PRO A 824 3.59 8.06 -33.47
CA PRO A 824 3.72 7.86 -34.89
C PRO A 824 2.39 8.18 -35.58
N GLU A 825 2.43 9.13 -36.52
CA GLU A 825 1.29 9.49 -37.35
C GLU A 825 0.60 8.25 -37.94
N PRO A 826 -0.71 8.05 -37.69
CA PRO A 826 -1.43 6.87 -38.15
C PRO A 826 -1.52 6.82 -39.68
N GLN A 827 -1.55 5.60 -40.23
CA GLN A 827 -1.77 5.43 -41.66
C GLN A 827 -3.24 5.67 -42.00
N LEU A 828 -3.50 6.50 -43.02
CA LEU A 828 -4.86 6.92 -43.34
C LEU A 828 -5.59 5.93 -44.26
N ILE A 829 -6.72 5.42 -43.80
CA ILE A 829 -7.73 4.69 -44.55
C ILE A 829 -8.52 5.71 -45.38
N THR A 830 -8.47 5.55 -46.70
CA THR A 830 -9.16 6.46 -47.64
C THR A 830 -10.47 5.89 -48.20
N GLU A 831 -10.66 4.58 -48.09
CA GLU A 831 -11.81 3.86 -48.64
C GLU A 831 -12.24 2.74 -47.67
N VAL A 832 -13.54 2.68 -47.41
CA VAL A 832 -14.23 1.68 -46.60
C VAL A 832 -15.19 0.90 -47.50
N ASP A 833 -15.23 -0.43 -47.37
CA ASP A 833 -16.19 -1.28 -48.07
C ASP A 833 -16.80 -2.29 -47.10
N VAL A 834 -18.12 -2.43 -47.15
CA VAL A 834 -18.89 -3.38 -46.34
C VAL A 834 -19.62 -4.34 -47.27
N SER A 835 -19.39 -5.63 -47.10
CA SER A 835 -20.09 -6.69 -47.83
C SER A 835 -21.23 -7.24 -46.98
N ILE A 836 -22.44 -7.29 -47.53
CA ILE A 836 -23.62 -7.79 -46.82
C ILE A 836 -24.69 -8.28 -47.80
N ASP A 837 -25.48 -9.27 -47.40
CA ASP A 837 -26.66 -9.68 -48.15
C ASP A 837 -27.74 -8.58 -48.09
N LEU A 838 -28.07 -8.02 -49.27
CA LEU A 838 -29.12 -7.00 -49.41
C LEU A 838 -30.50 -7.60 -49.15
N PRO A 839 -31.48 -6.78 -48.70
CA PRO A 839 -32.75 -7.29 -48.22
C PRO A 839 -33.57 -7.91 -49.37
N GLU A 840 -34.08 -9.12 -49.15
CA GLU A 840 -35.02 -9.81 -50.04
C GLU A 840 -36.38 -9.96 -49.36
N TYR A 841 -37.47 -9.84 -50.13
CA TYR A 841 -38.82 -9.94 -49.57
C TYR A 841 -39.06 -11.28 -48.87
N GLY A 842 -39.51 -11.23 -47.62
CA GLY A 842 -39.75 -12.40 -46.79
C GLY A 842 -38.48 -12.98 -46.13
N ALA A 843 -37.30 -12.40 -46.35
CA ALA A 843 -36.07 -12.79 -45.67
C ALA A 843 -35.93 -12.06 -44.31
N ASN A 844 -35.17 -12.67 -43.41
CA ASN A 844 -34.72 -12.03 -42.17
C ASN A 844 -33.49 -11.15 -42.45
N PRO A 845 -33.30 -10.06 -41.68
CA PRO A 845 -32.09 -9.23 -41.75
C PRO A 845 -30.81 -10.03 -41.45
N ASP A 846 -29.78 -9.81 -42.26
CA ASP A 846 -28.42 -10.31 -42.03
C ASP A 846 -27.65 -9.35 -41.14
N PHE A 847 -27.25 -9.78 -39.94
CA PHE A 847 -26.44 -8.97 -39.00
C PHE A 847 -24.97 -9.37 -39.02
N THR A 848 -24.52 -10.05 -40.07
CA THR A 848 -23.14 -10.51 -40.22
C THR A 848 -22.46 -9.89 -41.44
N PRO A 849 -22.36 -8.55 -41.52
CA PRO A 849 -21.58 -7.91 -42.57
C PRO A 849 -20.09 -8.31 -42.49
N GLU A 850 -19.43 -8.36 -43.64
CA GLU A 850 -18.01 -8.69 -43.77
C GLU A 850 -17.24 -7.51 -44.36
N VAL A 851 -15.95 -7.38 -43.99
CA VAL A 851 -15.01 -6.45 -44.62
C VAL A 851 -14.06 -7.20 -45.57
N PRO A 852 -13.49 -6.54 -46.59
CA PRO A 852 -12.56 -7.20 -47.50
C PRO A 852 -11.30 -7.75 -46.80
N ASP A 853 -10.77 -8.87 -47.32
CA ASP A 853 -9.48 -9.41 -46.89
C ASP A 853 -8.36 -8.37 -46.99
N GLY A 854 -7.72 -8.04 -45.86
CA GLY A 854 -6.65 -7.04 -45.78
C GLY A 854 -7.12 -5.60 -45.59
N ALA A 855 -8.40 -5.38 -45.28
CA ALA A 855 -8.86 -4.14 -44.67
C ALA A 855 -8.15 -3.93 -43.31
N HIS A 856 -7.81 -2.68 -43.02
CA HIS A 856 -7.21 -2.28 -41.74
C HIS A 856 -8.26 -1.66 -40.82
N TYR A 857 -9.46 -2.25 -40.82
CA TYR A 857 -10.60 -1.78 -40.06
C TYR A 857 -11.60 -2.92 -39.83
N THR A 858 -12.39 -2.83 -38.77
CA THR A 858 -13.39 -3.82 -38.37
C THR A 858 -14.74 -3.16 -38.10
N ILE A 859 -15.82 -3.89 -38.31
CA ILE A 859 -17.17 -3.40 -38.00
C ILE A 859 -17.37 -3.49 -36.49
N SER A 860 -17.54 -2.33 -35.82
CA SER A 860 -17.77 -2.23 -34.38
C SER A 860 -19.24 -2.30 -34.03
N ASP A 861 -20.10 -1.74 -34.88
CA ASP A 861 -21.55 -1.76 -34.69
C ASP A 861 -22.29 -1.86 -36.03
N PHE A 862 -23.45 -2.50 -36.01
CA PHE A 862 -24.25 -2.72 -37.20
C PHE A 862 -25.73 -2.93 -36.85
N SER A 863 -26.60 -2.12 -37.45
CA SER A 863 -28.04 -2.18 -37.21
C SER A 863 -28.85 -2.02 -38.50
N TRP A 864 -29.85 -2.88 -38.66
CA TRP A 864 -30.91 -2.71 -39.66
C TRP A 864 -32.00 -1.78 -39.14
N MET A 865 -32.49 -0.90 -40.00
CA MET A 865 -33.52 0.09 -39.69
C MET A 865 -34.69 -0.04 -40.67
N LYS A 866 -35.90 0.03 -40.13
CA LYS A 866 -37.14 0.17 -40.89
C LYS A 866 -37.71 1.57 -40.65
N TYR A 867 -37.80 2.36 -41.72
CA TYR A 867 -38.37 3.69 -41.69
C TYR A 867 -39.88 3.64 -41.39
N ASN A 868 -40.35 4.50 -40.49
CA ASN A 868 -41.77 4.64 -40.20
C ASN A 868 -42.18 6.12 -40.09
N GLU A 869 -43.00 6.59 -41.05
CA GLU A 869 -43.47 7.98 -41.13
C GLU A 869 -44.19 8.49 -39.86
N THR A 870 -44.72 7.60 -39.01
CA THR A 870 -45.54 7.99 -37.85
C THR A 870 -44.80 7.94 -36.52
N ASP A 871 -43.69 7.20 -36.41
CA ASP A 871 -43.03 6.91 -35.13
C ASP A 871 -41.52 7.16 -35.09
N GLY A 872 -40.91 7.51 -36.22
CA GLY A 872 -39.46 7.51 -36.36
C GLY A 872 -38.92 6.12 -36.68
N ASP A 873 -37.64 6.07 -37.00
CA ASP A 873 -36.97 4.87 -37.48
C ASP A 873 -36.89 3.82 -36.37
N VAL A 874 -37.19 2.57 -36.73
CA VAL A 874 -37.21 1.46 -35.79
C VAL A 874 -36.12 0.47 -36.18
N GLU A 875 -35.26 0.16 -35.22
CA GLU A 875 -34.26 -0.89 -35.37
C GLU A 875 -34.94 -2.25 -35.49
N MET A 876 -34.49 -3.06 -36.47
CA MET A 876 -35.03 -4.39 -36.73
C MET A 876 -34.33 -5.43 -35.84
N ALA A 877 -35.10 -6.42 -35.39
CA ALA A 877 -34.57 -7.60 -34.70
C ALA A 877 -34.28 -8.74 -35.68
N ALA A 878 -33.48 -9.73 -35.26
CA ALA A 878 -33.13 -10.91 -36.06
C ALA A 878 -34.34 -11.76 -36.49
N ASP A 879 -35.45 -11.70 -35.76
CA ASP A 879 -36.70 -12.39 -36.09
C ASP A 879 -37.69 -11.54 -36.89
N ASP A 880 -37.39 -10.26 -37.14
CA ASP A 880 -38.15 -9.43 -38.07
C ASP A 880 -37.95 -9.89 -39.52
N VAL A 881 -38.85 -9.46 -40.40
CA VAL A 881 -38.87 -9.87 -41.81
C VAL A 881 -39.04 -8.65 -42.69
N PHE A 882 -38.38 -8.64 -43.85
CA PHE A 882 -38.62 -7.65 -44.89
C PHE A 882 -39.92 -7.97 -45.65
N ASP A 883 -41.07 -7.66 -45.06
CA ASP A 883 -42.40 -8.10 -45.55
C ASP A 883 -43.31 -6.96 -46.05
N ASP A 884 -42.85 -5.72 -45.98
CA ASP A 884 -43.63 -4.54 -46.35
C ASP A 884 -42.95 -3.78 -47.51
N PRO A 885 -43.47 -3.89 -48.75
CA PRO A 885 -42.87 -3.27 -49.92
C PRO A 885 -43.06 -1.75 -49.94
N ASP A 886 -43.98 -1.21 -49.13
CA ASP A 886 -44.19 0.23 -49.00
C ASP A 886 -43.28 0.85 -47.92
N SER A 887 -42.53 0.02 -47.17
CA SER A 887 -41.55 0.47 -46.17
C SER A 887 -40.17 0.67 -46.79
N VAL A 888 -39.45 1.66 -46.24
CA VAL A 888 -38.04 1.89 -46.54
C VAL A 888 -37.19 1.16 -45.50
N TYR A 889 -36.21 0.41 -45.98
CA TYR A 889 -35.22 -0.25 -45.14
C TYR A 889 -33.85 0.36 -45.42
N TYR A 890 -33.02 0.48 -44.41
CA TYR A 890 -31.62 0.86 -44.57
C TYR A 890 -30.84 0.25 -43.42
N PHE A 891 -29.52 0.26 -43.50
CA PHE A 891 -28.70 -0.12 -42.38
C PHE A 891 -27.66 0.94 -42.09
N VAL A 892 -27.21 0.88 -40.84
CA VAL A 892 -26.16 1.72 -40.30
C VAL A 892 -25.02 0.81 -39.91
N PHE A 893 -23.80 1.26 -40.17
CA PHE A 893 -22.60 0.58 -39.74
C PHE A 893 -21.62 1.57 -39.13
N GLU A 894 -20.96 1.12 -38.08
CA GLU A 894 -19.82 1.79 -37.49
C GLU A 894 -18.60 0.89 -37.66
N ILE A 895 -17.49 1.50 -38.03
CA ILE A 895 -16.24 0.80 -38.30
C ILE A 895 -15.12 1.46 -37.50
N SER A 896 -14.35 0.65 -36.79
CA SER A 896 -13.13 1.04 -36.11
C SER A 896 -11.92 0.73 -36.97
N PRO A 897 -10.90 1.60 -37.01
CA PRO A 897 -9.62 1.27 -37.62
C PRO A 897 -8.86 0.24 -36.77
N GLU A 898 -7.97 -0.52 -37.40
CA GLU A 898 -6.97 -1.33 -36.68
C GLU A 898 -5.88 -0.41 -36.07
N ASP A 899 -5.20 -0.88 -35.03
CA ASP A 899 -4.09 -0.15 -34.39
C ASP A 899 -3.05 0.35 -35.42
N GLY A 900 -2.70 1.64 -35.31
CA GLY A 900 -1.78 2.33 -36.23
C GLY A 900 -2.42 2.82 -37.53
N TRP A 901 -3.74 2.70 -37.68
CA TRP A 901 -4.52 3.27 -38.77
C TRP A 901 -5.57 4.25 -38.24
N ASP A 902 -5.94 5.23 -39.08
CA ASP A 902 -7.04 6.17 -38.83
C ASP A 902 -7.74 6.50 -40.16
N PHE A 903 -8.93 7.08 -40.13
CA PHE A 903 -9.65 7.46 -41.33
C PHE A 903 -9.22 8.83 -41.84
N ALA A 904 -8.93 8.93 -43.14
CA ALA A 904 -8.71 10.22 -43.78
C ALA A 904 -9.96 11.11 -43.64
N GLU A 905 -9.79 12.43 -43.50
CA GLU A 905 -10.93 13.39 -43.45
C GLU A 905 -11.91 13.25 -44.63
N GLU A 906 -11.40 12.87 -45.81
CA GLU A 906 -12.18 12.64 -47.04
C GLU A 906 -12.39 11.14 -47.34
N CYS A 907 -12.39 10.26 -46.32
CA CYS A 907 -12.63 8.83 -46.49
C CYS A 907 -13.99 8.57 -47.15
N THR A 908 -14.01 7.63 -48.10
CA THR A 908 -15.21 7.26 -48.86
C THR A 908 -15.67 5.86 -48.48
N ALA A 909 -16.96 5.56 -48.63
CA ALA A 909 -17.51 4.23 -48.34
C ALA A 909 -18.30 3.64 -49.52
N THR A 910 -18.25 2.31 -49.61
CA THR A 910 -19.08 1.50 -50.51
C THR A 910 -19.75 0.37 -49.75
N VAL A 911 -20.87 -0.13 -50.28
CA VAL A 911 -21.52 -1.36 -49.83
C VAL A 911 -21.53 -2.33 -51.00
N ASN A 912 -21.03 -3.54 -50.82
CA ASN A 912 -20.83 -4.53 -51.89
C ASN A 912 -20.07 -3.95 -53.11
N GLY A 913 -19.13 -3.02 -52.86
CA GLY A 913 -18.39 -2.29 -53.90
C GLY A 913 -19.18 -1.19 -54.64
N GLU A 914 -20.40 -0.85 -54.21
CA GLU A 914 -21.24 0.18 -54.80
C GLU A 914 -21.34 1.43 -53.91
N ALA A 915 -20.74 2.54 -54.35
CA ALA A 915 -20.81 3.83 -53.64
C ALA A 915 -22.21 4.45 -53.64
N GLU A 916 -23.05 4.10 -54.62
CA GLU A 916 -24.42 4.62 -54.71
C GLU A 916 -25.34 4.06 -53.62
N LEU A 917 -24.92 2.99 -52.94
CA LEU A 917 -25.65 2.41 -51.81
C LEU A 917 -25.36 3.10 -50.47
N VAL A 918 -24.39 4.02 -50.42
CA VAL A 918 -24.08 4.80 -49.20
C VAL A 918 -24.68 6.20 -49.34
N GLU A 919 -25.60 6.56 -48.45
CA GLU A 919 -26.22 7.88 -48.43
C GLU A 919 -25.28 8.93 -47.81
N PHE A 920 -24.70 8.59 -46.65
CA PHE A 920 -23.64 9.38 -46.06
C PHE A 920 -22.63 8.45 -45.37
N GLY A 921 -21.37 8.86 -45.39
CA GLY A 921 -20.32 8.28 -44.56
C GLY A 921 -19.34 9.36 -44.17
N PHE A 922 -18.94 9.39 -42.91
CA PHE A 922 -17.89 10.29 -42.44
C PHE A 922 -17.08 9.69 -41.30
N PRO A 923 -15.79 10.05 -41.18
CA PRO A 923 -15.04 9.81 -39.97
C PRO A 923 -15.57 10.69 -38.84
N TYR A 924 -15.79 10.12 -37.67
CA TYR A 924 -16.22 10.79 -36.46
C TYR A 924 -15.62 10.08 -35.24
N ASP A 925 -14.87 10.85 -34.44
CA ASP A 925 -14.34 10.40 -33.13
C ASP A 925 -13.53 9.09 -33.19
N GLY A 926 -12.70 8.92 -34.23
CA GLY A 926 -11.88 7.72 -34.43
C GLY A 926 -12.60 6.54 -35.10
N PHE A 927 -13.87 6.68 -35.47
CA PHE A 927 -14.64 5.66 -36.19
C PHE A 927 -15.13 6.19 -37.53
N PHE A 928 -15.46 5.29 -38.45
CA PHE A 928 -16.20 5.62 -39.66
C PHE A 928 -17.65 5.21 -39.50
N TYR A 929 -18.55 6.20 -39.53
CA TYR A 929 -19.99 5.96 -39.47
C TYR A 929 -20.60 6.08 -40.85
N GLY A 930 -21.32 5.05 -41.28
CA GLY A 930 -21.97 4.99 -42.58
C GLY A 930 -23.46 4.63 -42.49
N VAL A 931 -24.26 5.26 -43.34
CA VAL A 931 -25.68 4.96 -43.52
C VAL A 931 -25.96 4.67 -44.98
N THR A 932 -26.69 3.60 -45.26
CA THR A 932 -27.06 3.26 -46.63
C THR A 932 -28.24 4.08 -47.12
N VAL A 933 -28.37 4.16 -48.45
CA VAL A 933 -29.59 4.67 -49.09
C VAL A 933 -30.80 3.81 -48.74
N ASP A 934 -31.98 4.39 -48.93
CA ASP A 934 -33.27 3.70 -48.89
C ASP A 934 -33.27 2.44 -49.79
N LEU A 935 -33.25 1.27 -49.16
CA LEU A 935 -33.40 -0.04 -49.78
C LEU A 935 -34.89 -0.43 -49.76
N THR A 936 -35.40 -0.84 -50.91
CA THR A 936 -36.78 -1.31 -51.08
C THR A 936 -36.79 -2.80 -51.40
N VAL A 937 -37.73 -3.52 -50.82
CA VAL A 937 -37.97 -4.94 -51.16
C VAL A 937 -39.16 -5.05 -52.10
N GLU A 938 -39.03 -5.90 -53.13
CA GLU A 938 -40.09 -6.15 -54.10
C GLU A 938 -40.88 -7.40 -53.69
N ALA A 939 -42.19 -7.27 -53.49
CA ALA A 939 -43.04 -8.41 -53.18
C ALA A 939 -43.08 -9.40 -54.36
N PRO A 940 -43.07 -10.73 -54.12
CA PRO A 940 -43.12 -11.71 -55.18
C PRO A 940 -44.46 -11.64 -55.92
N PHE A 941 -44.40 -11.48 -57.24
CA PHE A 941 -45.57 -11.46 -58.10
C PHE A 941 -46.13 -12.89 -58.28
N ILE A 942 -47.20 -13.23 -57.57
CA ILE A 942 -47.80 -14.57 -57.58
C ILE A 942 -49.12 -14.55 -58.36
N ILE A 943 -49.16 -15.28 -59.48
CA ILE A 943 -50.40 -15.48 -60.25
C ILE A 943 -51.43 -16.17 -59.36
N GLY A 944 -52.63 -15.60 -59.30
CA GLY A 944 -53.77 -16.09 -58.54
C GLY A 944 -53.87 -15.57 -57.09
N ASP A 945 -52.85 -14.90 -56.56
CA ASP A 945 -52.88 -14.24 -55.25
C ASP A 945 -53.37 -12.80 -55.43
N VAL A 946 -54.68 -12.60 -55.32
CA VAL A 946 -55.34 -11.33 -55.65
C VAL A 946 -55.38 -10.41 -54.43
N ASN A 947 -55.33 -10.95 -53.23
CA ASN A 947 -55.33 -10.20 -51.99
C ASN A 947 -53.91 -9.83 -51.51
N LEU A 948 -52.87 -10.23 -52.26
CA LEU A 948 -51.45 -9.98 -51.99
C LEU A 948 -50.99 -10.58 -50.65
N SER A 949 -51.54 -11.75 -50.29
CA SER A 949 -51.20 -12.43 -49.04
C SER A 949 -49.88 -13.21 -49.10
N GLY A 950 -49.28 -13.32 -50.28
CA GLY A 950 -48.13 -14.18 -50.57
C GLY A 950 -48.52 -15.63 -50.87
N THR A 951 -49.82 -15.98 -50.85
CA THR A 951 -50.31 -17.34 -51.11
C THR A 951 -51.63 -17.32 -51.87
N VAL A 952 -51.85 -18.32 -52.73
CA VAL A 952 -53.11 -18.44 -53.47
C VAL A 952 -54.14 -19.21 -52.65
N GLU A 953 -55.12 -18.50 -52.09
CA GLU A 953 -56.15 -19.01 -51.20
C GLU A 953 -57.57 -18.82 -51.75
N VAL A 954 -58.57 -19.31 -51.01
CA VAL A 954 -59.98 -19.16 -51.38
C VAL A 954 -60.42 -17.70 -51.35
N GLU A 955 -59.73 -16.87 -50.57
CA GLU A 955 -60.03 -15.46 -50.40
C GLU A 955 -59.73 -14.66 -51.68
N ASP A 956 -58.68 -15.04 -52.41
CA ASP A 956 -58.31 -14.49 -53.72
C ASP A 956 -59.39 -14.76 -54.76
N ALA A 957 -59.91 -15.98 -54.78
CA ALA A 957 -61.01 -16.34 -55.66
C ALA A 957 -62.28 -15.52 -55.36
N ILE A 958 -62.53 -15.22 -54.07
CA ILE A 958 -63.65 -14.37 -53.67
C ILE A 958 -63.40 -12.92 -54.12
N LEU A 959 -62.16 -12.45 -54.06
CA LEU A 959 -61.78 -11.10 -54.45
C LEU A 959 -61.90 -10.91 -55.97
N ALA A 960 -61.34 -11.82 -56.77
CA ALA A 960 -61.53 -11.89 -58.22
C ALA A 960 -63.02 -12.00 -58.60
N LEU A 961 -63.81 -12.82 -57.88
CA LEU A 961 -65.25 -12.94 -58.12
C LEU A 961 -65.98 -11.62 -57.87
N ARG A 962 -65.66 -10.91 -56.79
CA ARG A 962 -66.28 -9.62 -56.46
C ARG A 962 -65.94 -8.58 -57.52
N TYR A 963 -64.72 -8.57 -58.02
CA TYR A 963 -64.30 -7.72 -59.13
C TYR A 963 -65.06 -8.07 -60.42
N ALA A 964 -65.10 -9.34 -60.82
CA ALA A 964 -65.83 -9.81 -62.00
C ALA A 964 -67.33 -9.48 -61.95
N MET A 965 -67.89 -9.36 -60.74
CA MET A 965 -69.28 -8.93 -60.50
C MET A 965 -69.48 -7.40 -60.47
N GLY A 966 -68.41 -6.62 -60.62
CA GLY A 966 -68.40 -5.15 -60.55
C GLY A 966 -68.70 -4.60 -59.15
N LEU A 967 -68.39 -5.37 -58.11
CA LEU A 967 -68.66 -4.98 -56.71
C LEU A 967 -67.49 -4.23 -56.08
N ILE A 968 -66.28 -4.41 -56.61
CA ILE A 968 -65.04 -3.76 -56.18
C ILE A 968 -64.21 -3.42 -57.43
N GLU A 969 -63.27 -2.50 -57.25
CA GLU A 969 -62.18 -2.27 -58.20
C GLU A 969 -60.91 -2.90 -57.62
N LEU A 970 -60.06 -3.45 -58.48
CA LEU A 970 -58.74 -3.99 -58.12
C LEU A 970 -57.64 -3.05 -58.63
N THR A 971 -56.46 -3.09 -58.01
CA THR A 971 -55.28 -2.39 -58.52
C THR A 971 -54.78 -3.05 -59.82
N ASP A 972 -53.96 -2.34 -60.61
CA ASP A 972 -53.42 -2.88 -61.87
C ASP A 972 -52.60 -4.17 -61.64
N GLU A 973 -51.92 -4.27 -60.49
CA GLU A 973 -51.19 -5.48 -60.07
C GLU A 973 -52.12 -6.63 -59.72
N GLN A 974 -53.14 -6.37 -58.89
CA GLN A 974 -54.16 -7.37 -58.53
C GLN A 974 -54.93 -7.85 -59.76
N LEU A 975 -55.13 -6.99 -60.77
CA LEU A 975 -55.72 -7.38 -62.05
C LEU A 975 -54.81 -8.33 -62.83
N ALA A 976 -53.52 -8.04 -62.85
CA ALA A 976 -52.54 -8.89 -63.53
C ALA A 976 -52.35 -10.25 -62.83
N GLN A 977 -52.45 -10.31 -61.50
CA GLN A 977 -52.42 -11.57 -60.74
C GLN A 977 -53.74 -12.33 -60.83
N ALA A 978 -54.87 -11.62 -60.94
CA ALA A 978 -56.17 -12.26 -61.05
C ALA A 978 -56.46 -12.84 -62.45
N ASP A 979 -55.84 -12.34 -63.52
CA ASP A 979 -55.96 -12.90 -64.88
C ASP A 979 -55.12 -14.18 -64.99
N VAL A 980 -55.67 -15.28 -64.46
CA VAL A 980 -54.95 -16.55 -64.34
C VAL A 980 -55.10 -17.42 -65.59
N ASP A 981 -56.01 -17.09 -66.50
CA ASP A 981 -56.08 -17.74 -67.81
C ASP A 981 -55.40 -16.95 -68.95
N GLY A 982 -54.97 -15.72 -68.67
CA GLY A 982 -54.15 -14.89 -69.55
C GLY A 982 -54.91 -14.33 -70.75
N ASP A 983 -56.24 -14.26 -70.69
CA ASP A 983 -57.07 -13.74 -71.77
C ASP A 983 -57.16 -12.20 -71.79
N GLY A 984 -56.67 -11.55 -70.72
CA GLY A 984 -56.60 -10.12 -70.54
C GLY A 984 -57.80 -9.49 -69.83
N ASP A 985 -58.81 -10.28 -69.46
CA ASP A 985 -60.02 -9.84 -68.76
C ASP A 985 -60.24 -10.66 -67.47
N VAL A 986 -60.15 -10.05 -66.29
CA VAL A 986 -60.45 -10.77 -65.02
C VAL A 986 -61.94 -11.04 -64.88
N ASP A 987 -62.36 -12.31 -65.07
CA ASP A 987 -63.76 -12.71 -65.09
C ASP A 987 -64.11 -13.90 -64.16
N LEU A 988 -65.29 -14.50 -64.35
CA LEU A 988 -65.75 -15.62 -63.52
C LEU A 988 -64.89 -16.89 -63.73
N VAL A 989 -64.27 -17.03 -64.89
CA VAL A 989 -63.35 -18.12 -65.26
C VAL A 989 -62.12 -18.05 -64.36
N ASP A 990 -61.49 -16.89 -64.25
CA ASP A 990 -60.35 -16.66 -63.37
C ASP A 990 -60.66 -16.94 -61.91
N ALA A 991 -61.74 -16.35 -61.39
CA ALA A 991 -62.18 -16.59 -60.02
C ALA A 991 -62.44 -18.09 -59.75
N THR A 992 -62.91 -18.84 -60.75
CA THR A 992 -63.12 -20.29 -60.64
C THR A 992 -61.80 -21.06 -60.70
N LEU A 993 -60.84 -20.63 -61.51
CA LEU A 993 -59.52 -21.23 -61.61
C LEU A 993 -58.74 -21.01 -60.32
N ILE A 994 -58.72 -19.79 -59.77
CA ILE A 994 -58.11 -19.46 -58.47
C ILE A 994 -58.73 -20.33 -57.38
N LEU A 995 -60.06 -20.46 -57.33
CA LEU A 995 -60.74 -21.33 -56.36
C LEU A 995 -60.31 -22.80 -56.51
N ARG A 996 -60.16 -23.29 -57.74
CA ARG A 996 -59.75 -24.67 -58.00
C ARG A 996 -58.30 -24.90 -57.61
N TYR A 997 -57.43 -23.92 -57.81
CA TYR A 997 -56.02 -23.97 -57.40
C TYR A 997 -55.92 -23.98 -55.88
N ALA A 998 -56.58 -23.04 -55.19
CA ALA A 998 -56.64 -22.98 -53.72
C ALA A 998 -57.21 -24.26 -53.07
N MET A 999 -58.09 -24.98 -53.77
CA MET A 999 -58.64 -26.28 -53.32
C MET A 999 -57.76 -27.49 -53.71
N GLY A 1000 -56.62 -27.29 -54.37
CA GLY A 1000 -55.74 -28.36 -54.87
C GLY A 1000 -56.35 -29.23 -55.98
N LEU A 1001 -57.35 -28.71 -56.70
CA LEU A 1001 -58.02 -29.40 -57.81
C LEU A 1001 -57.30 -29.21 -59.15
N ILE A 1002 -56.41 -28.22 -59.22
CA ILE A 1002 -55.42 -27.98 -60.26
C ILE A 1002 -54.09 -27.64 -59.55
N ASP A 1003 -52.98 -27.91 -60.21
CA ASP A 1003 -51.61 -27.75 -59.67
C ASP A 1003 -50.84 -26.58 -60.30
N HIS A 1004 -51.41 -25.93 -61.33
CA HIS A 1004 -50.91 -24.73 -62.00
C HIS A 1004 -52.06 -24.03 -62.74
N PHE A 1005 -51.88 -22.78 -63.10
CA PHE A 1005 -52.81 -21.95 -63.85
C PHE A 1005 -52.58 -22.03 -65.36
N PRO A 1006 -53.63 -21.82 -66.20
CA PRO A 1006 -53.47 -21.84 -67.65
C PRO A 1006 -52.51 -20.78 -68.22
N ILE A 1007 -52.35 -19.62 -67.56
CA ILE A 1007 -51.35 -18.61 -67.97
C ILE A 1007 -49.90 -19.10 -67.79
N GLU A 1008 -49.69 -20.17 -67.02
CA GLU A 1008 -48.38 -20.75 -66.74
C GLU A 1008 -47.97 -21.83 -67.77
N ASP A 1009 -48.85 -22.19 -68.72
CA ASP A 1009 -48.59 -23.07 -69.88
C ASP A 1009 -47.96 -22.30 -71.07
#